data_AF-A0AA40CT90-F1
#
_entry.id   AF-A0AA40CT90-F1
#
_cell.length_a   1.000
_cell.length_b   1.000
_cell.length_c   1.000
_cell.angle_alpha   90.00
_cell.angle_beta   90.00
_cell.angle_gamma   90.00
#
_symmetry.space_group_name_H-M   'P 1'
#
loop_
_entity.id
_entity.type
_entity.pdbx_description
1 polymer ?
#
loop_
_entity_poly.entity_id
_entity_poly.type
_entity_poly.pdbx_seq_one_letter_code
_entity_poly.pdbx_strand_id
1 'polypeptide(L)'
;MESYKNGATNGAKEVNGSKTASSASSIDVGEKLASLAKPKPSPPVVQSTKADRKGVKNAFEQYAQVVQATVKPFPHQGGVGTKTMKWGKLTDDLKTLRRADLKTLKAVVIGKIKGEKIKDDKTMIMENVIQLVSNLRGDSKLRVELTNTFVQELWETLEHPPMLYVGDKYQYRQADGSNNNPMFPSLGAAGCTYARSVNTNIPRQGALPDPNLIYDAVMKRTEYKKHPNNVSSVLWNWAAIIIHDLFWTDYRDMTKSKTSSYLDLSPLYGSNQEMQDTIRTFKDGKLKPDAFADKRILGMPPGVGVLLIMFNRFHNHVAENLAAINEDGRFSVPAAHLEGEKKEAAWKKYDNDLFQTARLVTSGLYINITLLDYVRNIINLNRVDTEWTLDPRVNTGIDVGTNQGAERGTGNVVSAEFNLCYRWHSCISEKDDKWIQDFYYELFGKPASEVTVPDLIGGFTKFESQIPEDPLKRPFNKFQRGPDGHYNDDDLVDCISSVIEDPAGSFGGRNVPQSMRAVEILGIIQARRWNVAGLNEFRKHFGLKPYEKFEDINSDPGIAESLRQLYGHPDFCELYPGLVAEEHKEPMVPGVGIAPTYTISRVVLSDAVCLVRGDRHYTTDYSPRNLTNWGYNEVQYDLKVNHGCVFYKLFIRAFPNHFKPNSIYAHYPMVIPSETEKIQKDLKRAHLFDFSRPARIHTPPKVTTYDAAKAVLGNTDAYRSTWHAALQQLLADGGSKVKLSADSAHHDSQRSAAQQELYTTDVHDQVKQFYRKTSERLVSESSYNLAGRRFADVVRDIGNVAPVHFVARAFNLPLKTADNDKGIYTEHELYAVLSVIFASLFQAQDPVRAFPTNQAARTFAIQLVSSFESNIKGTKGFYSSSAKKSEPVSAFGANLVKELSKSGKDAAWTQVLPTIVALVATQAETFARALDYYLSPAGKSHLPEIHNLAAAPSTPESDALLLGYVLEGFRLSGPSGSYHEASTPTTLSEKTVEPGSTIYVSHTPLDAACFPEPDVVDPRRPTDSYVQYAAGPHAFLGAELSQVAVTEMFRAVLKCKGLARAPGPQGELKRVVDKEGGKVQYMREDWGQLTSLPVTMKVTWDE
;
A
#
# COMPACT_ATOMS: atom_id res chain seq x y z
N MET A 1 49.93 13.23 -45.42
CA MET A 1 51.09 12.70 -46.17
C MET A 1 51.13 11.19 -45.93
N GLU A 2 51.47 10.40 -46.96
CA GLU A 2 51.89 8.98 -46.93
C GLU A 2 50.90 7.94 -46.31
N SER A 3 50.40 6.88 -46.95
CA SER A 3 50.96 5.82 -47.84
C SER A 3 51.63 4.66 -47.07
N TYR A 4 51.49 3.35 -47.37
CA TYR A 4 50.69 2.61 -48.38
C TYR A 4 50.74 1.06 -48.10
N LYS A 5 50.03 0.24 -48.91
CA LYS A 5 50.06 -1.26 -49.03
C LYS A 5 49.36 -2.06 -47.91
N ASN A 6 48.63 -3.19 -48.13
CA ASN A 6 48.51 -4.27 -49.15
C ASN A 6 49.36 -5.54 -48.95
N GLY A 7 48.72 -6.65 -48.51
CA GLY A 7 48.25 -7.72 -49.41
C GLY A 7 49.08 -9.02 -49.59
N ALA A 8 48.48 -10.17 -49.21
CA ALA A 8 48.68 -11.54 -49.74
C ALA A 8 47.48 -12.40 -49.24
N THR A 9 46.67 -13.17 -50.01
CA THR A 9 46.88 -14.27 -51.00
C THR A 9 47.51 -15.54 -50.39
N ASN A 10 47.03 -16.77 -50.62
CA ASN A 10 45.91 -17.32 -51.42
C ASN A 10 45.54 -18.74 -50.91
N GLY A 11 44.37 -19.31 -51.28
CA GLY A 11 44.10 -20.73 -51.00
C GLY A 11 42.66 -21.20 -51.24
N ALA A 12 42.27 -21.45 -52.50
CA ALA A 12 40.96 -21.99 -52.85
C ALA A 12 40.99 -23.53 -53.03
N LYS A 13 39.88 -24.20 -52.67
CA LYS A 13 39.48 -25.51 -53.21
C LYS A 13 37.96 -25.59 -53.30
N GLU A 14 37.46 -26.03 -54.44
CA GLU A 14 36.05 -26.26 -54.71
C GLU A 14 35.60 -27.63 -54.17
N VAL A 15 34.34 -27.73 -53.73
CA VAL A 15 33.53 -28.95 -53.85
C VAL A 15 32.09 -28.54 -54.16
N ASN A 16 31.51 -29.07 -55.24
CA ASN A 16 30.11 -28.82 -55.59
C ASN A 16 29.15 -29.56 -54.63
N GLY A 17 28.06 -28.91 -54.23
CA GLY A 17 27.14 -29.42 -53.22
C GLY A 17 25.71 -28.88 -53.34
N SER A 18 25.03 -29.19 -54.45
CA SER A 18 23.64 -28.79 -54.68
C SER A 18 22.67 -29.38 -53.64
N LYS A 19 22.09 -28.52 -52.80
CA LYS A 19 20.77 -28.73 -52.16
C LYS A 19 20.01 -27.42 -52.08
N THR A 20 18.70 -27.49 -52.31
CA THR A 20 17.77 -26.36 -52.29
C THR A 20 17.56 -25.83 -50.88
N ALA A 21 17.80 -24.53 -50.69
CA ALA A 21 17.42 -23.81 -49.47
C ALA A 21 15.97 -23.30 -49.61
N SER A 22 15.04 -23.86 -48.84
CA SER A 22 13.70 -23.30 -48.69
C SER A 22 13.76 -22.04 -47.80
N SER A 23 13.11 -20.97 -48.24
CA SER A 23 13.08 -19.69 -47.53
C SER A 23 12.11 -19.74 -46.34
N ALA A 24 12.60 -20.17 -45.18
CA ALA A 24 11.96 -19.88 -43.90
C ALA A 24 12.37 -18.47 -43.45
N SER A 25 11.40 -17.55 -43.36
CA SER A 25 11.67 -16.21 -42.82
C SER A 25 11.86 -16.26 -41.30
N SER A 26 12.55 -15.27 -40.74
CA SER A 26 12.70 -15.12 -39.27
C SER A 26 11.39 -14.86 -38.53
N ILE A 27 10.27 -14.68 -39.25
CA ILE A 27 8.93 -14.46 -38.71
C ILE A 27 8.32 -15.79 -38.23
N ASP A 28 8.40 -16.85 -39.05
CA ASP A 28 7.78 -18.16 -38.76
C ASP A 28 8.37 -18.85 -37.50
N VAL A 29 9.66 -18.58 -37.20
CA VAL A 29 10.27 -19.03 -35.93
C VAL A 29 9.75 -18.22 -34.74
N GLY A 30 9.50 -16.92 -34.91
CA GLY A 30 8.89 -16.07 -33.90
C GLY A 30 7.45 -16.47 -33.59
N GLU A 31 6.64 -16.74 -34.61
CA GLU A 31 5.25 -17.19 -34.44
C GLU A 31 5.16 -18.60 -33.84
N LYS A 32 6.07 -19.52 -34.18
CA LYS A 32 6.19 -20.83 -33.50
C LYS A 32 6.57 -20.68 -32.02
N LEU A 33 7.47 -19.77 -31.66
CA LEU A 33 7.82 -19.51 -30.27
C LEU A 33 6.66 -18.83 -29.50
N ALA A 34 5.98 -17.87 -30.10
CA ALA A 34 4.83 -17.18 -29.50
C ALA A 34 3.62 -18.11 -29.30
N SER A 35 3.32 -18.98 -30.27
CA SER A 35 2.22 -19.95 -30.17
C SER A 35 2.48 -21.08 -29.17
N LEU A 36 3.74 -21.48 -28.99
CA LEU A 36 4.17 -22.35 -27.87
C LEU A 36 4.12 -21.62 -26.51
N ALA A 37 4.27 -20.30 -26.50
CA ALA A 37 4.26 -19.45 -25.31
C ALA A 37 2.85 -19.00 -24.86
N LYS A 38 1.78 -19.73 -25.21
CA LYS A 38 0.52 -19.62 -24.45
C LYS A 38 0.78 -20.04 -23.01
N PRO A 39 0.72 -19.15 -22.00
CA PRO A 39 0.78 -19.61 -20.62
C PRO A 39 -0.48 -20.43 -20.39
N LYS A 40 -0.32 -21.76 -20.21
CA LYS A 40 -1.39 -22.53 -19.58
C LYS A 40 -1.65 -21.84 -18.24
N PRO A 41 -2.91 -21.51 -17.88
CA PRO A 41 -3.21 -21.12 -16.52
C PRO A 41 -2.95 -22.35 -15.65
N SER A 42 -1.72 -22.44 -15.12
CA SER A 42 -1.47 -23.20 -13.91
C SER A 42 -2.57 -22.76 -12.94
N PRO A 43 -3.42 -23.68 -12.44
CA PRO A 43 -4.34 -23.29 -11.38
C PRO A 43 -3.48 -22.67 -10.28
N PRO A 44 -3.92 -21.59 -9.61
CA PRO A 44 -3.15 -20.99 -8.53
C PRO A 44 -2.88 -22.10 -7.51
N VAL A 45 -1.64 -22.59 -7.53
CA VAL A 45 -1.15 -23.52 -6.52
C VAL A 45 -0.85 -22.63 -5.32
N VAL A 46 -1.93 -22.28 -4.64
CA VAL A 46 -1.97 -22.25 -3.19
C VAL A 46 -1.32 -23.56 -2.77
N GLN A 47 0.01 -23.54 -2.59
CA GLN A 47 0.76 -24.69 -2.11
C GLN A 47 0.13 -25.00 -0.78
N SER A 48 -0.63 -26.11 -0.73
CA SER A 48 -1.59 -26.32 0.35
C SER A 48 -0.89 -26.04 1.66
N THR A 49 -1.35 -24.99 2.36
CA THR A 49 -0.74 -24.48 3.59
C THR A 49 -1.14 -25.43 4.70
N LYS A 50 -0.62 -26.66 4.58
CA LYS A 50 -0.75 -27.75 5.52
C LYS A 50 -0.42 -27.21 6.90
N ALA A 51 -1.08 -27.76 7.91
CA ALA A 51 -0.67 -27.60 9.29
C ALA A 51 0.67 -28.33 9.47
N ASP A 52 1.76 -27.75 8.98
CA ASP A 52 3.15 -28.16 9.17
C ASP A 52 4.04 -26.91 9.16
N ARG A 53 5.28 -27.00 9.68
CA ARG A 53 6.15 -25.82 9.85
C ARG A 53 6.51 -25.12 8.53
N LYS A 54 6.54 -25.84 7.40
CA LYS A 54 6.76 -25.23 6.08
C LYS A 54 5.49 -24.51 5.61
N GLY A 55 4.32 -25.12 5.78
CA GLY A 55 3.03 -24.47 5.50
C GLY A 55 2.83 -23.19 6.32
N VAL A 56 3.21 -23.17 7.60
CA VAL A 56 3.17 -21.97 8.45
C VAL A 56 4.14 -20.91 7.91
N LYS A 57 5.41 -21.28 7.66
CA LYS A 57 6.38 -20.33 7.09
C LYS A 57 5.91 -19.72 5.77
N ASN A 58 5.39 -20.56 4.85
CA ASN A 58 4.84 -20.11 3.58
C ASN A 58 3.68 -19.11 3.77
N ALA A 59 2.79 -19.31 4.75
CA ALA A 59 1.67 -18.40 5.02
C ALA A 59 2.15 -17.05 5.58
N PHE A 60 3.15 -17.05 6.46
CA PHE A 60 3.80 -15.82 6.95
C PHE A 60 4.59 -15.10 5.84
N GLU A 61 5.25 -15.83 4.94
CA GLU A 61 5.91 -15.26 3.75
C GLU A 61 4.88 -14.71 2.73
N GLN A 62 3.67 -15.28 2.66
CA GLN A 62 2.58 -14.82 1.79
C GLN A 62 1.86 -13.57 2.31
N TYR A 63 1.75 -13.37 3.62
CA TYR A 63 1.10 -12.20 4.22
C TYR A 63 2.08 -11.32 5.01
N ALA A 64 3.34 -11.29 4.59
CA ALA A 64 4.43 -10.63 5.32
C ALA A 64 4.21 -9.11 5.51
N GLN A 65 3.44 -8.43 4.66
CA GLN A 65 3.12 -7.00 4.90
C GLN A 65 2.10 -6.81 6.04
N VAL A 66 1.21 -7.78 6.24
CA VAL A 66 0.26 -7.82 7.36
C VAL A 66 0.96 -8.24 8.65
N VAL A 67 2.05 -9.04 8.57
CA VAL A 67 2.77 -9.60 9.73
C VAL A 67 4.31 -9.51 9.58
N GLN A 68 4.92 -8.47 10.17
CA GLN A 68 6.37 -8.23 10.33
C GLN A 68 6.65 -7.64 11.74
N ALA A 69 7.86 -7.65 12.32
CA ALA A 69 9.23 -7.64 11.77
C ALA A 69 10.22 -8.49 12.65
N THR A 70 11.23 -9.21 12.13
CA THR A 70 12.70 -8.89 11.94
C THR A 70 13.49 -8.49 13.23
N VAL A 71 14.83 -8.70 13.43
CA VAL A 71 15.96 -9.20 12.60
C VAL A 71 17.13 -9.81 13.46
N LYS A 72 18.30 -10.16 12.86
CA LYS A 72 19.52 -10.77 13.47
C LYS A 72 20.61 -9.75 13.95
N PRO A 73 21.62 -10.16 14.77
CA PRO A 73 22.78 -9.32 15.19
C PRO A 73 24.06 -9.40 14.31
N PHE A 74 25.04 -8.50 14.58
CA PHE A 74 26.20 -8.05 13.75
C PHE A 74 27.56 -8.03 14.54
N PRO A 75 28.55 -7.09 14.41
CA PRO A 75 29.14 -6.28 13.30
C PRO A 75 30.33 -7.03 12.62
N HIS A 76 31.37 -6.53 11.91
CA HIS A 76 32.20 -5.30 11.70
C HIS A 76 32.96 -5.48 10.34
N GLN A 77 33.83 -4.67 9.67
CA GLN A 77 34.10 -3.21 9.52
C GLN A 77 34.84 -2.83 8.17
N GLY A 78 34.17 -2.73 7.01
CA GLY A 78 34.63 -2.03 5.78
C GLY A 78 35.36 -2.75 4.59
N GLY A 79 35.21 -2.19 3.37
CA GLY A 79 36.38 -1.88 2.51
C GLY A 79 36.51 -2.38 1.04
N VAL A 80 36.81 -1.46 0.12
CA VAL A 80 36.90 -1.51 -1.37
C VAL A 80 37.59 -0.19 -1.80
N GLY A 81 38.49 0.08 -2.79
CA GLY A 81 39.24 -0.58 -3.90
C GLY A 81 39.75 0.49 -4.95
N THR A 82 40.58 0.19 -6.01
CA THR A 82 41.28 0.79 -7.28
C THR A 82 42.03 2.19 -7.63
N LYS A 83 43.36 2.48 -7.80
CA LYS A 83 44.03 3.29 -8.95
C LYS A 83 45.63 3.49 -9.02
N THR A 84 46.22 3.96 -10.15
CA THR A 84 47.46 3.47 -10.87
C THR A 84 48.93 4.02 -10.65
N MET A 85 49.88 3.71 -11.57
CA MET A 85 51.22 3.11 -11.35
C MET A 85 52.36 3.44 -12.36
N LYS A 86 53.66 3.42 -11.94
CA LYS A 86 54.85 2.93 -12.71
C LYS A 86 56.02 2.44 -11.81
N TRP A 87 56.27 1.12 -11.74
CA TRP A 87 57.14 0.43 -10.75
C TRP A 87 57.92 -0.75 -11.41
N GLY A 88 58.81 -1.43 -10.68
CA GLY A 88 59.85 -2.39 -11.13
C GLY A 88 59.51 -3.91 -11.12
N LYS A 89 60.50 -4.77 -10.84
CA LYS A 89 60.51 -6.21 -11.23
C LYS A 89 59.80 -7.15 -10.25
N LEU A 90 58.91 -8.00 -10.78
CA LEU A 90 58.07 -8.97 -10.05
C LEU A 90 58.84 -10.00 -9.18
N THR A 91 60.10 -10.30 -9.50
CA THR A 91 60.93 -11.29 -8.81
C THR A 91 61.35 -10.89 -7.40
N ASP A 92 61.30 -9.60 -7.07
CA ASP A 92 61.71 -9.09 -5.76
C ASP A 92 60.52 -8.96 -4.80
N ASP A 93 59.31 -8.79 -5.32
CA ASP A 93 58.05 -8.80 -4.54
C ASP A 93 57.81 -10.17 -3.88
N LEU A 94 58.10 -11.26 -4.59
CA LEU A 94 57.95 -12.63 -4.08
C LEU A 94 58.80 -12.93 -2.83
N LYS A 95 59.85 -12.13 -2.58
CA LYS A 95 60.73 -12.27 -1.41
C LYS A 95 60.18 -11.58 -0.16
N THR A 96 59.15 -10.73 -0.30
CA THR A 96 58.58 -9.94 0.81
C THR A 96 57.21 -10.44 1.28
N LEU A 97 56.60 -11.40 0.58
CA LEU A 97 55.25 -11.92 0.89
C LEU A 97 55.26 -12.98 2.00
N ARG A 98 54.39 -12.82 3.00
CA ARG A 98 54.17 -13.78 4.08
C ARG A 98 53.14 -14.82 3.66
N ARG A 99 53.09 -15.98 4.34
CA ARG A 99 52.04 -17.02 4.11
C ARG A 99 50.62 -16.49 4.31
N ALA A 100 50.42 -15.51 5.20
CA ALA A 100 49.15 -14.83 5.38
C ALA A 100 48.73 -14.03 4.12
N ASP A 101 49.67 -13.33 3.50
CA ASP A 101 49.41 -12.44 2.36
C ASP A 101 48.98 -13.25 1.11
N LEU A 102 49.52 -14.46 0.94
CA LEU A 102 49.05 -15.42 -0.07
C LEU A 102 47.61 -15.90 0.17
N LYS A 103 47.19 -16.05 1.44
CA LYS A 103 45.80 -16.38 1.81
C LYS A 103 44.87 -15.20 1.48
N THR A 104 45.29 -13.98 1.77
CA THR A 104 44.57 -12.74 1.41
C THR A 104 44.39 -12.62 -0.10
N LEU A 105 45.46 -12.79 -0.88
CA LEU A 105 45.41 -12.73 -2.34
C LEU A 105 44.43 -13.78 -2.91
N LYS A 106 44.46 -15.01 -2.39
CA LYS A 106 43.50 -16.06 -2.77
C LYS A 106 42.06 -15.70 -2.43
N ALA A 107 41.80 -15.09 -1.27
CA ALA A 107 40.46 -14.67 -0.86
C ALA A 107 39.90 -13.58 -1.79
N VAL A 108 40.69 -12.55 -2.09
CA VAL A 108 40.31 -11.45 -3.01
C VAL A 108 39.98 -11.98 -4.40
N VAL A 109 40.80 -12.88 -4.96
CA VAL A 109 40.55 -13.50 -6.27
C VAL A 109 39.27 -14.35 -6.26
N ILE A 110 39.04 -15.15 -5.21
CA ILE A 110 37.82 -15.98 -5.10
C ILE A 110 36.56 -15.12 -5.02
N GLY A 111 36.55 -14.06 -4.20
CA GLY A 111 35.38 -13.17 -4.10
C GLY A 111 35.07 -12.46 -5.42
N LYS A 112 36.12 -12.03 -6.14
CA LYS A 112 35.98 -11.40 -7.47
C LYS A 112 35.45 -12.38 -8.54
N ILE A 113 35.86 -13.65 -8.51
CA ILE A 113 35.33 -14.70 -9.41
C ILE A 113 33.86 -15.03 -9.11
N LYS A 114 33.47 -15.03 -7.83
CA LYS A 114 32.07 -15.27 -7.42
C LYS A 114 31.14 -14.07 -7.64
N GLY A 115 31.68 -12.87 -7.81
CA GLY A 115 30.89 -11.63 -7.82
C GLY A 115 30.38 -11.20 -6.44
N GLU A 116 31.11 -11.52 -5.35
CA GLU A 116 30.76 -11.12 -3.99
C GLU A 116 30.90 -9.59 -3.82
N LYS A 117 29.78 -8.85 -3.96
CA LYS A 117 29.74 -7.37 -3.89
C LYS A 117 29.64 -6.82 -2.47
N ILE A 118 28.93 -7.53 -1.60
CA ILE A 118 28.90 -7.27 -0.15
C ILE A 118 29.97 -8.17 0.48
N LYS A 119 30.88 -7.57 1.26
CA LYS A 119 31.95 -8.30 1.95
C LYS A 119 31.54 -8.53 3.40
N ASP A 120 31.70 -9.75 3.92
CA ASP A 120 31.78 -9.95 5.37
C ASP A 120 33.09 -9.32 5.82
N ASP A 121 32.95 -8.14 6.39
CA ASP A 121 34.03 -7.26 6.72
C ASP A 121 34.75 -7.67 8.01
N LYS A 122 34.20 -8.65 8.74
CA LYS A 122 34.74 -9.19 10.01
C LYS A 122 35.95 -10.08 9.78
N THR A 123 36.15 -10.45 8.51
CA THR A 123 37.32 -11.13 7.97
C THR A 123 38.58 -10.26 7.95
N MET A 124 38.47 -8.96 8.25
CA MET A 124 39.56 -7.97 8.17
C MET A 124 40.21 -7.94 6.79
N ILE A 125 39.47 -8.24 5.71
CA ILE A 125 40.06 -8.44 4.38
C ILE A 125 40.63 -7.15 3.79
N MET A 126 40.06 -5.99 4.13
CA MET A 126 40.60 -4.68 3.81
C MET A 126 41.95 -4.45 4.51
N GLU A 127 42.02 -4.66 5.82
CA GLU A 127 43.22 -4.48 6.65
C GLU A 127 44.33 -5.44 6.22
N ASN A 128 43.97 -6.68 5.87
CA ASN A 128 44.90 -7.66 5.33
C ASN A 128 45.44 -7.26 3.94
N VAL A 129 44.63 -6.62 3.09
CA VAL A 129 45.09 -6.02 1.82
C VAL A 129 45.98 -4.80 2.08
N ILE A 130 45.63 -3.94 3.05
CA ILE A 130 46.45 -2.78 3.45
C ILE A 130 47.81 -3.24 3.97
N GLN A 131 47.88 -4.30 4.80
CA GLN A 131 49.15 -4.89 5.25
C GLN A 131 49.99 -5.43 4.09
N LEU A 132 49.37 -6.17 3.15
CA LEU A 132 50.03 -6.66 1.94
C LEU A 132 50.60 -5.49 1.12
N VAL A 133 49.80 -4.45 0.90
CA VAL A 133 50.21 -3.23 0.18
C VAL A 133 51.31 -2.47 0.92
N SER A 134 51.29 -2.38 2.26
CA SER A 134 52.30 -1.65 3.03
C SER A 134 53.67 -2.35 3.03
N ASN A 135 53.70 -3.69 3.02
CA ASN A 135 54.93 -4.49 3.10
C ASN A 135 55.71 -4.55 1.78
N LEU A 136 55.07 -4.29 0.64
CA LEU A 136 55.71 -4.31 -0.67
C LEU A 136 56.60 -3.07 -0.88
N ARG A 137 57.71 -3.21 -1.62
CA ARG A 137 58.68 -2.13 -1.88
C ARG A 137 58.05 -0.94 -2.61
N GLY A 138 58.61 0.26 -2.42
CA GLY A 138 58.24 1.50 -3.14
C GLY A 138 58.43 1.47 -4.66
N ASP A 139 58.99 0.38 -5.20
CA ASP A 139 59.19 0.07 -6.62
C ASP A 139 58.74 -1.37 -6.99
N SER A 140 57.86 -2.00 -6.21
CA SER A 140 57.05 -3.18 -6.56
C SER A 140 55.98 -2.92 -7.65
N LYS A 141 55.96 -3.68 -8.76
CA LYS A 141 54.79 -3.64 -9.69
C LYS A 141 53.53 -4.21 -9.04
N LEU A 142 53.59 -5.05 -8.01
CA LEU A 142 52.37 -5.47 -7.32
C LEU A 142 51.77 -4.39 -6.40
N ARG A 143 52.58 -3.57 -5.72
CA ARG A 143 52.13 -2.68 -4.63
C ARG A 143 51.08 -1.68 -5.06
N VAL A 144 51.40 -0.89 -6.09
CA VAL A 144 50.45 0.03 -6.71
C VAL A 144 49.83 -0.61 -7.95
N GLU A 145 49.81 -1.94 -8.06
CA GLU A 145 48.80 -2.68 -8.83
C GLU A 145 47.64 -3.11 -7.91
N LEU A 146 47.92 -3.24 -6.60
CA LEU A 146 46.96 -3.45 -5.51
C LEU A 146 46.49 -2.14 -4.85
N THR A 147 47.29 -1.09 -4.79
CA THR A 147 46.75 0.29 -4.57
C THR A 147 46.01 0.76 -5.82
N ASN A 148 46.40 0.25 -6.99
CA ASN A 148 45.58 0.22 -8.21
C ASN A 148 44.35 -0.67 -8.14
N THR A 149 44.21 -1.38 -7.02
CA THR A 149 43.00 -2.04 -6.54
C THR A 149 42.61 -1.53 -5.11
N PHE A 150 43.01 -0.30 -4.69
CA PHE A 150 42.58 0.40 -3.45
C PHE A 150 42.27 1.95 -3.46
N VAL A 151 41.88 2.63 -4.57
CA VAL A 151 41.35 4.05 -4.57
C VAL A 151 39.96 4.35 -5.27
N GLN A 152 39.53 3.68 -6.34
CA GLN A 152 38.30 3.84 -7.15
C GLN A 152 37.13 2.97 -6.68
N GLU A 153 37.23 1.67 -6.34
CA GLU A 153 36.11 1.01 -5.62
C GLU A 153 35.84 1.74 -4.26
N LEU A 154 36.82 2.50 -3.71
CA LEU A 154 36.62 3.47 -2.60
C LEU A 154 35.80 4.68 -3.08
N TRP A 155 36.24 5.31 -4.18
CA TRP A 155 35.57 6.45 -4.83
C TRP A 155 34.14 6.13 -5.27
N GLU A 156 33.92 4.97 -5.89
CA GLU A 156 32.66 4.41 -6.41
C GLU A 156 31.75 3.87 -5.29
N THR A 157 32.22 3.81 -4.05
CA THR A 157 31.37 3.57 -2.87
C THR A 157 30.61 4.84 -2.46
N LEU A 158 31.01 6.02 -2.94
CA LEU A 158 30.35 7.29 -2.68
C LEU A 158 29.85 7.92 -4.00
N GLU A 159 28.66 8.53 -3.97
CA GLU A 159 28.14 9.28 -5.10
C GLU A 159 28.98 10.55 -5.35
N HIS A 160 29.39 10.76 -6.60
CA HIS A 160 30.20 11.90 -7.03
C HIS A 160 29.61 12.48 -8.33
N PRO A 161 28.86 13.60 -8.31
CA PRO A 161 28.45 14.36 -7.13
C PRO A 161 27.42 13.62 -6.25
N PRO A 162 27.29 13.97 -4.95
CA PRO A 162 26.25 13.42 -4.10
C PRO A 162 24.87 13.95 -4.51
N MET A 163 23.85 13.07 -4.52
CA MET A 163 22.47 13.43 -4.89
C MET A 163 21.53 13.62 -3.68
N LEU A 164 21.92 13.19 -2.49
CA LEU A 164 21.14 13.32 -1.25
C LEU A 164 21.61 14.51 -0.40
N TYR A 165 20.68 15.36 0.03
CA TYR A 165 20.94 16.61 0.76
C TYR A 165 20.02 16.77 1.97
N VAL A 166 20.50 17.44 3.02
CA VAL A 166 19.75 17.68 4.27
C VAL A 166 19.04 19.04 4.23
N GLY A 167 17.80 19.08 4.74
CA GLY A 167 17.03 20.30 4.99
C GLY A 167 15.82 20.50 4.07
N ASP A 168 14.86 21.29 4.55
CA ASP A 168 13.50 21.45 3.99
C ASP A 168 13.45 21.70 2.47
N LYS A 169 14.43 22.42 1.91
CA LYS A 169 14.55 22.70 0.46
C LYS A 169 14.69 21.42 -0.40
N TYR A 170 15.34 20.40 0.13
CA TYR A 170 15.63 19.15 -0.58
C TYR A 170 14.73 17.99 -0.10
N GLN A 171 14.30 18.03 1.16
CA GLN A 171 13.34 17.07 1.75
C GLN A 171 11.99 17.02 1.02
N TYR A 172 11.55 18.13 0.42
CA TYR A 172 10.20 18.28 -0.14
C TYR A 172 10.20 18.61 -1.64
N ARG A 173 9.09 18.24 -2.31
CA ARG A 173 8.79 18.67 -3.69
C ARG A 173 8.48 20.17 -3.70
N GLN A 174 9.25 20.96 -4.44
CA GLN A 174 8.95 22.38 -4.65
C GLN A 174 7.62 22.55 -5.41
N ALA A 175 6.98 23.71 -5.28
CA ALA A 175 5.67 23.96 -5.88
C ALA A 175 5.69 24.09 -7.41
N ASP A 176 6.86 24.34 -8.00
CA ASP A 176 7.13 24.43 -9.44
C ASP A 176 7.86 23.19 -9.99
N GLY A 177 8.05 22.15 -9.18
CA GLY A 177 8.85 20.96 -9.52
C GLY A 177 10.38 21.18 -9.53
N SER A 178 10.87 22.38 -9.21
CA SER A 178 12.31 22.68 -9.18
C SER A 178 13.06 21.88 -8.12
N ASN A 179 14.39 21.89 -8.23
CA ASN A 179 15.35 21.22 -7.34
C ASN A 179 15.23 19.69 -7.30
N ASN A 180 14.35 19.05 -8.10
CA ASN A 180 14.22 17.60 -8.20
C ASN A 180 15.54 16.93 -8.62
N ASN A 181 16.25 17.51 -9.59
CA ASN A 181 17.69 17.27 -9.74
C ASN A 181 18.47 18.36 -8.98
N PRO A 182 19.25 18.05 -7.92
CA PRO A 182 20.02 19.05 -7.17
C PRO A 182 21.13 19.73 -7.97
N MET A 183 21.71 19.02 -8.96
CA MET A 183 22.80 19.53 -9.83
C MET A 183 22.26 20.44 -10.94
N PHE A 184 21.00 20.24 -11.35
CA PHE A 184 20.32 21.07 -12.35
C PHE A 184 18.96 21.55 -11.81
N PRO A 185 18.92 22.54 -10.90
CA PRO A 185 17.71 22.88 -10.15
C PRO A 185 16.49 23.33 -10.99
N SER A 186 16.69 23.83 -12.21
CA SER A 186 15.61 24.19 -13.12
C SER A 186 15.18 23.05 -14.06
N LEU A 187 15.83 21.89 -14.02
CA LEU A 187 15.49 20.76 -14.88
C LEU A 187 14.07 20.27 -14.56
N GLY A 188 13.20 20.29 -15.56
CA GLY A 188 11.80 19.88 -15.43
C GLY A 188 10.90 20.84 -14.64
N ALA A 189 11.37 22.03 -14.26
CA ALA A 189 10.56 23.01 -13.54
C ALA A 189 9.48 23.65 -14.44
N ALA A 190 8.40 24.12 -13.82
CA ALA A 190 7.38 24.91 -14.51
C ALA A 190 7.97 26.20 -15.10
N GLY A 191 7.51 26.57 -16.31
CA GLY A 191 8.06 27.68 -17.09
C GLY A 191 9.21 27.28 -18.03
N CYS A 192 9.72 26.06 -17.96
CA CYS A 192 10.77 25.58 -18.87
C CYS A 192 10.27 25.30 -20.30
N THR A 193 11.19 25.43 -21.25
CA THR A 193 11.00 25.08 -22.66
C THR A 193 10.92 23.56 -22.83
N TYR A 194 9.98 23.09 -23.65
CA TYR A 194 9.84 21.69 -24.02
C TYR A 194 11.12 21.14 -24.66
N ALA A 195 11.48 19.91 -24.31
CA ALA A 195 12.55 19.18 -24.99
C ALA A 195 12.16 18.85 -26.46
N ARG A 196 13.16 18.44 -27.24
CA ARG A 196 12.99 17.83 -28.56
C ARG A 196 13.65 16.45 -28.56
N SER A 197 12.88 15.41 -28.82
CA SER A 197 13.38 14.03 -28.82
C SER A 197 14.10 13.68 -30.12
N VAL A 198 13.66 14.21 -31.27
CA VAL A 198 14.07 13.69 -32.59
C VAL A 198 14.63 14.76 -33.53
N ASN A 199 15.81 14.47 -34.08
CA ASN A 199 16.46 15.24 -35.15
C ASN A 199 15.68 15.10 -36.46
N THR A 200 15.38 16.24 -37.08
CA THR A 200 14.67 16.34 -38.37
C THR A 200 15.70 16.40 -39.50
N ASN A 201 15.74 15.35 -40.32
CA ASN A 201 16.70 15.19 -41.42
C ASN A 201 16.01 15.00 -42.79
N ILE A 202 14.72 14.65 -42.81
CA ILE A 202 13.93 14.51 -44.05
C ILE A 202 13.44 15.90 -44.49
N PRO A 203 13.67 16.31 -45.75
CA PRO A 203 13.11 17.55 -46.28
C PRO A 203 11.58 17.54 -46.23
N ARG A 204 10.98 18.53 -45.55
CA ARG A 204 9.53 18.74 -45.52
C ARG A 204 9.01 19.19 -46.88
N GLN A 205 7.77 18.85 -47.20
CA GLN A 205 7.06 19.41 -48.35
C GLN A 205 6.85 20.92 -48.16
N GLY A 206 7.06 21.71 -49.23
CA GLY A 206 6.94 23.17 -49.18
C GLY A 206 5.50 23.67 -48.99
N ALA A 207 4.52 22.84 -49.33
CA ALA A 207 3.12 23.00 -48.96
C ALA A 207 2.67 21.75 -48.22
N LEU A 208 2.21 21.90 -46.98
CA LEU A 208 1.60 20.83 -46.19
C LEU A 208 0.07 20.84 -46.37
N PRO A 209 -0.63 19.71 -46.24
CA PRO A 209 -2.08 19.67 -46.47
C PRO A 209 -2.87 20.51 -45.47
N ASP A 210 -4.11 20.88 -45.80
CA ASP A 210 -4.92 21.67 -44.87
C ASP A 210 -5.30 20.86 -43.61
N PRO A 211 -5.14 21.40 -42.38
CA PRO A 211 -5.50 20.71 -41.15
C PRO A 211 -6.97 20.28 -41.04
N ASN A 212 -7.92 21.01 -41.63
CA ASN A 212 -9.32 20.60 -41.70
C ASN A 212 -9.46 19.34 -42.55
N LEU A 213 -8.84 19.34 -43.74
CA LEU A 213 -8.92 18.22 -44.67
C LEU A 213 -8.27 16.95 -44.09
N ILE A 214 -7.15 17.10 -43.37
CA ILE A 214 -6.53 16.01 -42.61
C ILE A 214 -7.52 15.45 -41.57
N TYR A 215 -8.12 16.32 -40.74
CA TYR A 215 -9.09 15.89 -39.73
C TYR A 215 -10.29 15.17 -40.36
N ASP A 216 -10.92 15.78 -41.36
CA ASP A 216 -12.15 15.31 -41.98
C ASP A 216 -11.99 14.02 -42.80
N ALA A 217 -10.78 13.72 -43.30
CA ALA A 217 -10.49 12.52 -44.08
C ALA A 217 -10.04 11.30 -43.25
N VAL A 218 -9.19 11.50 -42.22
CA VAL A 218 -8.53 10.40 -41.47
C VAL A 218 -8.72 10.40 -39.95
N MET A 219 -9.15 11.50 -39.31
CA MET A 219 -9.34 11.54 -37.85
C MET A 219 -10.80 11.36 -37.44
N LYS A 220 -11.71 12.08 -38.10
CA LYS A 220 -13.12 12.27 -37.72
C LYS A 220 -13.88 10.95 -37.54
N ARG A 221 -14.51 10.78 -36.37
CA ARG A 221 -15.43 9.71 -36.01
C ARG A 221 -16.57 9.60 -37.04
N THR A 222 -16.59 8.48 -37.76
CA THR A 222 -17.71 8.11 -38.66
C THR A 222 -18.75 7.25 -37.95
N GLU A 223 -18.29 6.41 -37.02
CA GLU A 223 -19.06 5.51 -36.16
C GLU A 223 -18.33 5.41 -34.81
N TYR A 224 -19.02 5.13 -33.71
CA TYR A 224 -18.35 4.98 -32.41
C TYR A 224 -17.69 3.59 -32.30
N LYS A 225 -16.36 3.55 -32.39
CA LYS A 225 -15.59 2.30 -32.20
C LYS A 225 -15.24 2.15 -30.72
N LYS A 226 -15.97 1.27 -30.05
CA LYS A 226 -15.76 0.87 -28.64
C LYS A 226 -14.40 0.20 -28.46
N HIS A 227 -13.74 0.45 -27.33
CA HIS A 227 -12.48 -0.19 -26.97
C HIS A 227 -12.63 -1.72 -26.86
N PRO A 228 -11.83 -2.55 -27.57
CA PRO A 228 -12.08 -4.00 -27.69
C PRO A 228 -11.98 -4.77 -26.37
N ASN A 229 -11.06 -4.39 -25.47
CA ASN A 229 -10.96 -4.97 -24.12
C ASN A 229 -12.00 -4.43 -23.11
N ASN A 230 -13.03 -3.67 -23.55
CA ASN A 230 -14.02 -3.01 -22.68
C ASN A 230 -13.39 -2.18 -21.53
N VAL A 231 -12.35 -1.41 -21.84
CA VAL A 231 -11.72 -0.44 -20.91
C VAL A 231 -12.74 0.63 -20.52
N SER A 232 -12.77 1.00 -19.24
CA SER A 232 -13.63 2.06 -18.71
C SER A 232 -13.05 3.45 -19.02
N SER A 233 -13.92 4.43 -19.19
CA SER A 233 -13.57 5.86 -19.24
C SER A 233 -12.79 6.35 -18.01
N VAL A 234 -12.81 5.65 -16.85
CA VAL A 234 -11.88 5.94 -15.73
C VAL A 234 -10.41 5.86 -16.15
N LEU A 235 -10.03 4.94 -17.05
CA LEU A 235 -8.64 4.84 -17.50
C LEU A 235 -8.19 6.12 -18.24
N TRP A 236 -9.08 6.75 -19.01
CA TRP A 236 -8.80 8.00 -19.72
C TRP A 236 -8.98 9.24 -18.85
N ASN A 237 -9.86 9.21 -17.85
CA ASN A 237 -9.93 10.26 -16.84
C ASN A 237 -8.66 10.26 -15.93
N TRP A 238 -8.07 9.09 -15.66
CA TRP A 238 -6.74 8.99 -15.04
C TRP A 238 -5.63 9.51 -15.97
N ALA A 239 -5.69 9.17 -17.27
CA ALA A 239 -4.78 9.72 -18.26
C ALA A 239 -4.88 11.26 -18.35
N ALA A 240 -6.08 11.83 -18.28
CA ALA A 240 -6.28 13.28 -18.30
C ALA A 240 -5.56 13.97 -17.14
N ILE A 241 -5.56 13.37 -15.94
CA ILE A 241 -4.78 13.86 -14.79
C ILE A 241 -3.27 13.82 -15.11
N ILE A 242 -2.74 12.68 -15.58
CA ILE A 242 -1.32 12.55 -15.99
C ILE A 242 -0.94 13.60 -17.05
N ILE A 243 -1.79 13.79 -18.05
CA ILE A 243 -1.56 14.74 -19.15
C ILE A 243 -1.56 16.18 -18.63
N HIS A 244 -2.46 16.52 -17.71
CA HIS A 244 -2.53 17.87 -17.14
C HIS A 244 -1.42 18.15 -16.12
N ASP A 245 -0.90 17.13 -15.45
CA ASP A 245 0.26 17.23 -14.56
C ASP A 245 1.54 17.60 -15.34
N LEU A 246 1.73 16.96 -16.50
CA LEU A 246 2.95 17.06 -17.32
C LEU A 246 2.91 18.15 -18.41
N PHE A 247 1.72 18.48 -18.93
CA PHE A 247 1.59 19.34 -20.11
C PHE A 247 0.65 20.52 -19.89
N TRP A 248 1.20 21.74 -19.99
CA TRP A 248 0.42 22.98 -20.03
C TRP A 248 1.11 24.04 -20.89
N THR A 249 1.05 23.89 -22.21
CA THR A 249 1.70 24.85 -23.12
C THR A 249 1.22 26.29 -22.89
N ASP A 250 2.14 27.26 -22.77
CA ASP A 250 1.75 28.67 -22.74
C ASP A 250 1.30 29.15 -24.13
N TYR A 251 0.14 29.81 -24.21
CA TYR A 251 -0.31 30.44 -25.44
C TYR A 251 0.53 31.68 -25.80
N ARG A 252 1.24 32.29 -24.83
CA ARG A 252 2.11 33.47 -25.03
C ARG A 252 3.47 33.09 -25.59
N ASP A 253 4.02 31.98 -25.14
CA ASP A 253 5.26 31.37 -25.63
C ASP A 253 5.05 29.86 -25.75
N MET A 254 4.60 29.42 -26.93
CA MET A 254 4.27 28.02 -27.18
C MET A 254 5.46 27.07 -27.04
N THR A 255 6.69 27.56 -26.87
CA THR A 255 7.85 26.70 -26.59
C THR A 255 7.88 26.18 -25.15
N LYS A 256 7.11 26.76 -24.22
CA LYS A 256 7.16 26.47 -22.78
C LYS A 256 5.94 25.73 -22.24
N SER A 257 6.15 24.97 -21.16
CA SER A 257 5.09 24.45 -20.28
C SER A 257 4.94 25.33 -19.04
N LYS A 258 3.72 25.56 -18.57
CA LYS A 258 3.37 26.19 -17.28
C LYS A 258 3.32 25.21 -16.12
N THR A 259 3.51 23.92 -16.39
CA THR A 259 3.58 22.86 -15.37
C THR A 259 4.90 22.12 -15.42
N SER A 260 5.19 21.37 -14.36
CA SER A 260 6.43 20.61 -14.21
C SER A 260 6.51 19.46 -15.23
N SER A 261 7.70 18.89 -15.41
CA SER A 261 7.92 17.65 -16.17
C SER A 261 7.88 16.40 -15.29
N TYR A 262 7.27 16.50 -14.11
CA TYR A 262 7.20 15.45 -13.09
C TYR A 262 5.75 15.07 -12.80
N LEU A 263 5.54 13.84 -12.33
CA LEU A 263 4.25 13.37 -11.86
C LEU A 263 4.04 13.84 -10.40
N ASP A 264 3.94 15.16 -10.19
CA ASP A 264 3.87 15.79 -8.86
C ASP A 264 2.46 16.22 -8.40
N LEU A 265 1.44 15.74 -9.11
CA LEU A 265 0.00 15.94 -8.90
C LEU A 265 -0.39 17.42 -8.83
N SER A 266 0.26 18.24 -9.65
CA SER A 266 0.01 19.66 -9.83
C SER A 266 -1.43 20.03 -10.23
N PRO A 267 -2.29 19.17 -10.85
CA PRO A 267 -3.70 19.50 -11.01
C PRO A 267 -4.43 19.71 -9.69
N LEU A 268 -4.02 18.98 -8.63
CA LEU A 268 -4.48 19.18 -7.26
C LEU A 268 -3.70 20.30 -6.56
N TYR A 269 -2.36 20.24 -6.58
CA TYR A 269 -1.47 21.06 -5.73
C TYR A 269 -1.04 22.41 -6.32
N GLY A 270 -1.35 22.68 -7.58
CA GLY A 270 -0.84 23.83 -8.33
C GLY A 270 0.54 23.57 -8.93
N SER A 271 0.83 24.26 -10.03
CA SER A 271 2.09 24.15 -10.80
C SER A 271 3.13 25.22 -10.42
N ASN A 272 2.86 26.02 -9.39
CA ASN A 272 3.76 27.02 -8.80
C ASN A 272 3.25 27.40 -7.39
N GLN A 273 4.03 28.21 -6.66
CA GLN A 273 3.69 28.56 -5.28
C GLN A 273 2.40 29.36 -5.15
N GLU A 274 2.12 30.29 -6.07
CA GLU A 274 0.88 31.10 -6.05
C GLU A 274 -0.36 30.19 -6.16
N MET A 275 -0.37 29.27 -7.14
CA MET A 275 -1.44 28.28 -7.28
C MET A 275 -1.56 27.37 -6.05
N GLN A 276 -0.43 26.93 -5.49
CA GLN A 276 -0.39 26.07 -4.30
C GLN A 276 -0.96 26.78 -3.06
N ASP A 277 -0.68 28.07 -2.91
CA ASP A 277 -1.20 28.89 -1.84
C ASP A 277 -2.71 29.14 -2.00
N THR A 278 -3.27 29.13 -3.23
CA THR A 278 -4.73 29.23 -3.41
C THR A 278 -5.52 28.03 -2.87
N ILE A 279 -4.93 26.83 -2.86
CA ILE A 279 -5.64 25.57 -2.52
C ILE A 279 -5.43 25.12 -1.07
N ARG A 280 -4.40 25.62 -0.38
CA ARG A 280 -4.16 25.36 1.05
C ARG A 280 -5.18 26.05 1.96
N THR A 281 -5.39 25.48 3.15
CA THR A 281 -6.07 26.14 4.27
C THR A 281 -5.12 26.99 5.13
N PHE A 282 -3.81 26.73 5.05
CA PHE A 282 -2.79 27.16 6.02
C PHE A 282 -3.11 26.77 7.48
N LYS A 283 -3.84 25.67 7.64
CA LYS A 283 -4.15 25.06 8.93
C LYS A 283 -4.06 23.54 8.84
N ASP A 284 -3.33 22.95 9.78
CA ASP A 284 -3.15 21.50 9.98
C ASP A 284 -2.65 20.75 8.74
N GLY A 285 -1.96 21.44 7.82
CA GLY A 285 -1.42 20.90 6.57
C GLY A 285 -2.43 20.68 5.44
N LYS A 286 -3.67 21.17 5.58
CA LYS A 286 -4.82 20.75 4.76
C LYS A 286 -4.99 21.52 3.46
N LEU A 287 -5.69 20.88 2.53
CA LEU A 287 -6.32 21.51 1.37
C LEU A 287 -7.75 21.93 1.68
N LYS A 288 -8.23 22.97 1.01
CA LYS A 288 -9.65 23.37 1.01
C LYS A 288 -10.52 22.19 0.54
N PRO A 289 -11.64 21.86 1.21
CA PRO A 289 -12.40 20.64 0.96
C PRO A 289 -12.93 20.55 -0.49
N ASP A 290 -12.89 19.33 -1.04
CA ASP A 290 -13.38 18.96 -2.37
C ASP A 290 -13.03 19.97 -3.47
N ALA A 291 -11.76 20.39 -3.51
CA ALA A 291 -11.27 21.38 -4.46
C ALA A 291 -9.90 21.00 -5.04
N PHE A 292 -9.53 21.62 -6.16
CA PHE A 292 -8.26 21.40 -6.85
C PHE A 292 -7.76 22.72 -7.48
N ALA A 293 -6.44 22.85 -7.64
CA ALA A 293 -5.81 24.09 -8.06
C ALA A 293 -6.01 24.40 -9.55
N ASP A 294 -5.94 23.41 -10.44
CA ASP A 294 -5.99 23.63 -11.90
C ASP A 294 -7.41 23.94 -12.40
N LYS A 295 -7.59 25.16 -12.92
CA LYS A 295 -8.85 25.63 -13.50
C LYS A 295 -9.26 24.84 -14.76
N ARG A 296 -8.32 24.26 -15.52
CA ARG A 296 -8.60 23.58 -16.79
C ARG A 296 -9.53 22.38 -16.64
N ILE A 297 -9.47 21.70 -15.49
CA ILE A 297 -10.27 20.50 -15.19
C ILE A 297 -11.78 20.82 -15.12
N LEU A 298 -12.17 22.09 -14.94
CA LEU A 298 -13.57 22.52 -14.94
C LEU A 298 -14.20 22.51 -16.35
N GLY A 299 -13.40 22.42 -17.42
CA GLY A 299 -13.86 22.24 -18.80
C GLY A 299 -13.80 20.78 -19.28
N MET A 300 -13.77 19.81 -18.37
CA MET A 300 -13.60 18.38 -18.67
C MET A 300 -14.75 17.52 -18.12
N PRO A 301 -14.99 16.33 -18.69
CA PRO A 301 -15.92 15.35 -18.13
C PRO A 301 -15.67 15.12 -16.63
N PRO A 302 -16.75 15.04 -15.81
CA PRO A 302 -16.65 15.20 -14.36
C PRO A 302 -15.83 14.11 -13.67
N GLY A 303 -15.65 12.93 -14.27
CA GLY A 303 -14.81 11.86 -13.73
C GLY A 303 -13.38 12.31 -13.41
N VAL A 304 -12.81 13.25 -14.18
CA VAL A 304 -11.48 13.83 -13.90
C VAL A 304 -11.50 14.63 -12.59
N GLY A 305 -12.49 15.49 -12.41
CA GLY A 305 -12.63 16.33 -11.21
C GLY A 305 -13.00 15.52 -9.96
N VAL A 306 -13.83 14.48 -10.08
CA VAL A 306 -14.17 13.59 -8.95
C VAL A 306 -12.92 12.85 -8.47
N LEU A 307 -12.06 12.35 -9.37
CA LEU A 307 -10.78 11.73 -8.98
C LEU A 307 -9.83 12.70 -8.24
N LEU A 308 -9.80 13.99 -8.61
CA LEU A 308 -9.05 15.00 -7.86
C LEU A 308 -9.68 15.34 -6.51
N ILE A 309 -11.01 15.35 -6.39
CA ILE A 309 -11.72 15.47 -5.10
C ILE A 309 -11.39 14.28 -4.19
N MET A 310 -11.31 13.07 -4.73
CA MET A 310 -10.90 11.87 -3.98
C MET A 310 -9.47 12.01 -3.44
N PHE A 311 -8.55 12.56 -4.24
CA PHE A 311 -7.19 12.87 -3.77
C PHE A 311 -7.12 14.01 -2.75
N ASN A 312 -7.98 15.04 -2.86
CA ASN A 312 -8.12 16.10 -1.85
C ASN A 312 -8.51 15.51 -0.49
N ARG A 313 -9.55 14.66 -0.48
CA ARG A 313 -10.01 13.94 0.72
C ARG A 313 -8.93 13.01 1.29
N PHE A 314 -8.19 12.29 0.44
CA PHE A 314 -7.07 11.45 0.86
C PHE A 314 -5.93 12.26 1.49
N HIS A 315 -5.52 13.38 0.88
CA HIS A 315 -4.48 14.27 1.45
C HIS A 315 -4.89 14.79 2.83
N ASN A 316 -6.14 15.24 2.98
CA ASN A 316 -6.65 15.73 4.25
C ASN A 316 -6.71 14.63 5.33
N HIS A 317 -7.11 13.40 4.96
CA HIS A 317 -7.03 12.23 5.85
C HIS A 317 -5.58 11.92 6.28
N VAL A 318 -4.62 12.01 5.35
CA VAL A 318 -3.19 11.79 5.62
C VAL A 318 -2.63 12.85 6.57
N ALA A 319 -2.88 14.14 6.30
CA ALA A 319 -2.42 15.23 7.17
C ALA A 319 -2.92 15.09 8.62
N GLU A 320 -4.17 14.67 8.80
CA GLU A 320 -4.76 14.42 10.12
C GLU A 320 -4.10 13.25 10.86
N ASN A 321 -3.81 12.15 10.16
CA ASN A 321 -3.12 11.00 10.76
C ASN A 321 -1.64 11.33 11.08
N LEU A 322 -0.95 12.07 10.22
CA LEU A 322 0.42 12.53 10.49
C LEU A 322 0.47 13.38 11.76
N ALA A 323 -0.46 14.33 11.92
CA ALA A 323 -0.57 15.16 13.12
C ALA A 323 -0.92 14.34 14.39
N ALA A 324 -1.83 13.37 14.27
CA ALA A 324 -2.24 12.53 15.40
C ALA A 324 -1.17 11.51 15.84
N ILE A 325 -0.36 11.00 14.89
CA ILE A 325 0.74 10.07 15.18
C ILE A 325 1.96 10.82 15.70
N ASN A 326 2.30 11.97 15.10
CA ASN A 326 3.47 12.78 15.43
C ASN A 326 4.78 11.94 15.51
N GLU A 327 5.12 11.27 14.41
CA GLU A 327 6.30 10.40 14.30
C GLU A 327 7.60 11.20 14.51
N ASP A 328 8.51 10.67 15.35
CA ASP A 328 9.75 11.31 15.81
C ASP A 328 9.60 12.78 16.31
N GLY A 329 8.38 13.20 16.67
CA GLY A 329 8.07 14.57 17.09
C GLY A 329 7.98 15.61 15.96
N ARG A 330 8.02 15.20 14.68
CA ARG A 330 8.06 16.10 13.50
C ARG A 330 6.87 17.06 13.39
N PHE A 331 5.73 16.70 13.95
CA PHE A 331 4.47 17.45 13.87
C PHE A 331 3.99 17.84 15.28
N SER A 332 4.93 18.18 16.16
CA SER A 332 4.61 18.64 17.52
C SER A 332 3.93 20.01 17.47
N VAL A 333 2.75 20.10 18.09
CA VAL A 333 1.99 21.35 18.19
C VAL A 333 2.84 22.45 18.84
N PRO A 334 2.93 23.65 18.25
CA PRO A 334 3.74 24.74 18.81
C PRO A 334 3.40 25.06 20.27
N ALA A 335 4.43 25.12 21.12
CA ALA A 335 4.26 25.24 22.56
C ALA A 335 3.52 26.54 22.95
N ALA A 336 2.59 26.44 23.90
CA ALA A 336 1.67 27.52 24.25
C ALA A 336 2.36 28.81 24.74
N HIS A 337 3.58 28.69 25.31
CA HIS A 337 4.41 29.81 25.79
C HIS A 337 5.13 30.58 24.67
N LEU A 338 4.99 30.19 23.40
CA LEU A 338 5.52 30.95 22.27
C LEU A 338 4.64 32.17 21.99
N GLU A 339 5.28 33.31 21.76
CA GLU A 339 4.65 34.62 21.52
C GLU A 339 5.23 35.31 20.28
N GLY A 340 4.47 36.26 19.72
CA GLY A 340 4.84 37.06 18.55
C GLY A 340 5.29 36.22 17.34
N GLU A 341 6.26 36.76 16.59
CA GLU A 341 6.83 36.16 15.38
C GLU A 341 7.29 34.70 15.58
N LYS A 342 7.78 34.33 16.78
CA LYS A 342 8.19 32.95 17.08
C LYS A 342 7.02 31.98 17.10
N LYS A 343 5.85 32.43 17.57
CA LYS A 343 4.61 31.65 17.54
C LYS A 343 4.15 31.45 16.10
N GLU A 344 4.11 32.53 15.33
CA GLU A 344 3.66 32.52 13.93
C GLU A 344 4.57 31.67 13.04
N ALA A 345 5.89 31.81 13.17
CA ALA A 345 6.87 30.99 12.47
C ALA A 345 6.75 29.50 12.82
N ALA A 346 6.51 29.16 14.10
CA ALA A 346 6.31 27.78 14.52
C ALA A 346 5.01 27.17 13.97
N TRP A 347 3.90 27.90 13.97
CA TRP A 347 2.64 27.45 13.34
C TRP A 347 2.76 27.33 11.82
N LYS A 348 3.45 28.28 11.16
CA LYS A 348 3.73 28.21 9.72
C LYS A 348 4.60 27.00 9.37
N LYS A 349 5.58 26.64 10.21
CA LYS A 349 6.38 25.42 10.00
C LYS A 349 5.53 24.16 10.22
N TYR A 350 4.77 24.09 11.31
CA TYR A 350 3.87 22.98 11.63
C TYR A 350 2.90 22.67 10.48
N ASP A 351 2.21 23.69 9.94
CA ASP A 351 1.33 23.54 8.79
C ASP A 351 2.09 23.09 7.53
N ASN A 352 3.25 23.70 7.24
CA ASN A 352 4.01 23.38 6.05
C ASN A 352 4.62 21.97 6.07
N ASP A 353 5.16 21.53 7.21
CA ASP A 353 5.75 20.20 7.36
C ASP A 353 4.68 19.11 7.24
N LEU A 354 3.48 19.33 7.81
CA LEU A 354 2.32 18.47 7.59
C LEU A 354 1.89 18.46 6.12
N PHE A 355 1.69 19.64 5.52
CA PHE A 355 1.27 19.79 4.12
C PHE A 355 2.23 19.09 3.15
N GLN A 356 3.53 19.35 3.25
CA GLN A 356 4.50 18.77 2.31
C GLN A 356 4.71 17.27 2.53
N THR A 357 4.62 16.78 3.77
CA THR A 357 4.68 15.33 4.03
C THR A 357 3.42 14.62 3.53
N ALA A 358 2.23 15.21 3.73
CA ALA A 358 0.98 14.71 3.17
C ALA A 358 0.95 14.76 1.63
N ARG A 359 1.58 15.78 1.02
CA ARG A 359 1.82 15.87 -0.42
C ARG A 359 2.67 14.70 -0.91
N LEU A 360 3.82 14.43 -0.27
CA LEU A 360 4.69 13.30 -0.62
C LEU A 360 3.98 11.94 -0.51
N VAL A 361 3.22 11.71 0.55
CA VAL A 361 2.44 10.47 0.75
C VAL A 361 1.35 10.35 -0.31
N THR A 362 0.60 11.41 -0.60
CA THR A 362 -0.43 11.41 -1.65
C THR A 362 0.15 11.20 -3.05
N SER A 363 1.29 11.82 -3.36
CA SER A 363 2.10 11.49 -4.55
C SER A 363 2.50 10.01 -4.58
N GLY A 364 2.85 9.42 -3.42
CA GLY A 364 3.12 7.99 -3.27
C GLY A 364 1.94 7.09 -3.66
N LEU A 365 0.72 7.43 -3.28
CA LEU A 365 -0.49 6.72 -3.74
C LEU A 365 -0.71 6.91 -5.25
N TYR A 366 -0.56 8.15 -5.75
CA TYR A 366 -0.71 8.48 -7.17
C TYR A 366 0.25 7.68 -8.08
N ILE A 367 1.53 7.56 -7.71
CA ILE A 367 2.47 6.74 -8.48
C ILE A 367 2.17 5.24 -8.36
N ASN A 368 1.76 4.75 -7.18
CA ASN A 368 1.46 3.32 -7.01
C ASN A 368 0.24 2.92 -7.85
N ILE A 369 -0.83 3.71 -7.87
CA ILE A 369 -1.97 3.47 -8.78
C ILE A 369 -1.52 3.57 -10.26
N THR A 370 -0.65 4.53 -10.59
CA THR A 370 -0.13 4.68 -11.96
C THR A 370 0.69 3.46 -12.42
N LEU A 371 1.47 2.83 -11.55
CA LEU A 371 2.30 1.67 -11.91
C LEU A 371 1.58 0.33 -11.77
N LEU A 372 0.64 0.21 -10.83
CA LEU A 372 0.08 -1.07 -10.38
C LEU A 372 -1.40 -1.23 -10.73
N ASP A 373 -2.08 -0.18 -11.14
CA ASP A 373 -3.43 -0.26 -11.72
C ASP A 373 -3.39 0.20 -13.18
N TYR A 374 -2.90 1.42 -13.46
CA TYR A 374 -2.90 2.01 -14.80
C TYR A 374 -1.96 1.28 -15.78
N VAL A 375 -0.64 1.20 -15.50
CA VAL A 375 0.31 0.47 -16.36
C VAL A 375 -0.04 -1.02 -16.47
N ARG A 376 -0.55 -1.66 -15.41
CA ARG A 376 -1.05 -3.05 -15.51
C ARG A 376 -2.17 -3.19 -16.54
N ASN A 377 -3.09 -2.23 -16.65
CA ASN A 377 -4.09 -2.20 -17.70
C ASN A 377 -3.50 -1.88 -19.10
N ILE A 378 -2.48 -1.01 -19.21
CA ILE A 378 -1.81 -0.73 -20.51
C ILE A 378 -1.27 -2.00 -21.15
N ILE A 379 -0.58 -2.85 -20.37
CA ILE A 379 0.02 -4.11 -20.83
C ILE A 379 -0.79 -5.37 -20.45
N ASN A 380 -2.09 -5.23 -20.19
CA ASN A 380 -3.06 -6.32 -20.00
C ASN A 380 -2.73 -7.32 -18.86
N LEU A 381 -1.94 -6.90 -17.87
CA LEU A 381 -1.54 -7.69 -16.70
C LEU A 381 -2.65 -7.85 -15.65
N ASN A 382 -3.76 -7.12 -15.80
CA ASN A 382 -5.00 -7.34 -15.05
C ASN A 382 -5.74 -8.63 -15.48
N ARG A 383 -5.41 -9.20 -16.66
CA ARG A 383 -6.03 -10.43 -17.19
C ARG A 383 -5.23 -11.72 -16.96
N VAL A 384 -4.14 -11.66 -16.19
CA VAL A 384 -3.26 -12.81 -15.91
C VAL A 384 -2.84 -12.88 -14.44
N ASP A 385 -2.70 -14.10 -13.93
CA ASP A 385 -2.22 -14.35 -12.57
C ASP A 385 -0.68 -14.23 -12.53
N THR A 386 -0.18 -13.01 -12.30
CA THR A 386 1.26 -12.74 -12.22
C THR A 386 1.60 -11.56 -11.30
N GLU A 387 2.55 -11.78 -10.40
CA GLU A 387 3.14 -10.76 -9.53
C GLU A 387 4.13 -9.85 -10.27
N TRP A 388 4.54 -10.21 -11.49
CA TRP A 388 5.37 -9.34 -12.31
C TRP A 388 4.62 -8.07 -12.71
N THR A 389 5.33 -6.95 -12.75
CA THR A 389 4.85 -5.65 -13.23
C THR A 389 6.02 -4.85 -13.80
N LEU A 390 5.72 -3.86 -14.63
CA LEU A 390 6.71 -2.90 -15.15
C LEU A 390 6.84 -1.73 -14.18
N ASP A 391 7.66 -1.89 -13.13
CA ASP A 391 7.98 -0.83 -12.17
C ASP A 391 9.35 -0.18 -12.50
N PRO A 392 9.41 1.08 -12.97
CA PRO A 392 10.66 1.76 -13.27
C PRO A 392 11.55 2.02 -12.06
N ARG A 393 11.03 1.90 -10.83
CA ARG A 393 11.75 2.21 -9.59
C ARG A 393 12.70 1.11 -9.14
N VAL A 394 12.69 -0.06 -9.79
CA VAL A 394 13.51 -1.24 -9.43
C VAL A 394 14.95 -0.87 -9.07
N ASN A 395 15.35 -1.29 -7.87
CA ASN A 395 16.70 -1.13 -7.36
C ASN A 395 17.68 -1.98 -8.20
N THR A 396 18.87 -1.43 -8.45
CA THR A 396 19.92 -2.06 -9.25
C THR A 396 21.29 -1.67 -8.69
N GLY A 397 22.23 -2.61 -8.61
CA GLY A 397 23.57 -2.37 -8.07
C GLY A 397 23.88 -3.20 -6.83
N ILE A 398 24.83 -2.72 -6.02
CA ILE A 398 25.47 -3.47 -4.92
C ILE A 398 24.45 -3.87 -3.84
N ASP A 399 23.59 -2.93 -3.41
CA ASP A 399 22.68 -3.08 -2.26
C ASP A 399 21.64 -4.20 -2.43
N VAL A 400 21.38 -4.58 -3.68
CA VAL A 400 20.45 -5.66 -4.06
C VAL A 400 21.14 -6.82 -4.80
N GLY A 401 22.48 -6.84 -4.81
CA GLY A 401 23.27 -7.93 -5.40
C GLY A 401 23.23 -8.04 -6.93
N THR A 402 22.75 -7.02 -7.64
CA THR A 402 22.63 -7.01 -9.11
C THR A 402 23.72 -6.16 -9.76
N ASN A 403 23.75 -6.09 -11.09
CA ASN A 403 24.62 -5.16 -11.81
C ASN A 403 24.04 -3.74 -11.78
N GLN A 404 24.91 -2.74 -12.01
CA GLN A 404 24.46 -1.37 -12.24
C GLN A 404 23.45 -1.35 -13.39
N GLY A 405 22.32 -0.69 -13.17
CA GLY A 405 21.24 -0.54 -14.15
C GLY A 405 21.31 0.82 -14.85
N ALA A 406 20.16 1.25 -15.38
CA ALA A 406 19.98 2.67 -15.71
C ALA A 406 20.01 3.51 -14.42
N GLU A 407 20.43 4.77 -14.53
CA GLU A 407 20.49 5.72 -13.40
C GLU A 407 19.09 6.02 -12.83
N ARG A 408 19.03 6.69 -11.66
CA ARG A 408 17.80 7.04 -10.92
C ARG A 408 17.92 8.47 -10.40
N GLY A 409 16.80 9.19 -10.27
CA GLY A 409 16.80 10.55 -9.71
C GLY A 409 17.51 11.62 -10.57
N THR A 410 17.71 11.35 -11.86
CA THR A 410 18.44 12.21 -12.81
C THR A 410 17.63 13.41 -13.32
N GLY A 411 16.35 13.51 -12.96
CA GLY A 411 15.40 14.50 -13.44
C GLY A 411 14.77 14.15 -14.80
N ASN A 412 13.87 15.00 -15.28
CA ASN A 412 13.16 14.82 -16.54
C ASN A 412 12.83 16.17 -17.21
N VAL A 413 12.66 16.18 -18.54
CA VAL A 413 12.02 17.28 -19.28
C VAL A 413 11.14 16.67 -20.36
N VAL A 414 9.82 16.90 -20.31
CA VAL A 414 8.91 16.37 -21.33
C VAL A 414 9.13 17.07 -22.69
N SER A 415 8.97 16.32 -23.79
CA SER A 415 9.23 16.86 -25.14
C SER A 415 7.97 17.30 -25.87
N ALA A 416 8.16 18.17 -26.86
CA ALA A 416 7.11 18.59 -27.79
C ALA A 416 6.55 17.40 -28.58
N GLU A 417 7.37 16.38 -28.89
CA GLU A 417 6.89 15.15 -29.50
C GLU A 417 6.05 14.30 -28.54
N PHE A 418 6.48 14.13 -27.27
CA PHE A 418 5.69 13.38 -26.28
C PHE A 418 4.34 14.04 -26.00
N ASN A 419 4.25 15.39 -25.99
CA ASN A 419 2.97 16.10 -25.90
C ASN A 419 1.97 15.71 -27.00
N LEU A 420 2.45 15.39 -28.20
CA LEU A 420 1.62 14.94 -29.32
C LEU A 420 1.27 13.44 -29.18
N CYS A 421 2.18 12.63 -28.66
CA CYS A 421 1.94 11.21 -28.38
C CYS A 421 0.89 10.90 -27.31
N TYR A 422 0.52 11.87 -26.46
CA TYR A 422 -0.45 11.72 -25.37
C TYR A 422 -1.89 12.19 -25.71
N ARG A 423 -2.14 12.70 -26.92
CA ARG A 423 -3.46 13.23 -27.32
C ARG A 423 -4.39 12.12 -27.82
N TRP A 424 -4.97 11.39 -26.88
CA TRP A 424 -5.74 10.17 -27.16
C TRP A 424 -7.24 10.41 -27.37
N HIS A 425 -7.60 11.49 -28.07
CA HIS A 425 -8.99 11.92 -28.19
C HIS A 425 -9.91 10.94 -28.93
N SER A 426 -9.35 10.00 -29.73
CA SER A 426 -10.07 8.84 -30.27
C SER A 426 -10.76 7.99 -29.20
N CYS A 427 -10.18 7.94 -28.00
CA CYS A 427 -10.61 7.08 -26.90
C CYS A 427 -11.70 7.69 -26.00
N ILE A 428 -12.06 8.97 -26.20
CA ILE A 428 -13.21 9.61 -25.53
C ILE A 428 -14.47 8.78 -25.83
N SER A 429 -15.26 8.46 -24.80
CA SER A 429 -16.47 7.65 -24.98
C SER A 429 -17.59 8.40 -25.72
N GLU A 430 -18.65 7.70 -26.09
CA GLU A 430 -19.88 8.35 -26.61
C GLU A 430 -20.54 9.26 -25.56
N LYS A 431 -20.49 8.85 -24.29
CA LYS A 431 -21.02 9.59 -23.14
C LYS A 431 -20.23 10.88 -22.87
N ASP A 432 -18.90 10.78 -22.82
CA ASP A 432 -18.03 11.93 -22.57
C ASP A 432 -18.00 12.88 -23.79
N ASP A 433 -18.07 12.36 -25.03
CA ASP A 433 -18.28 13.17 -26.24
C ASP A 433 -19.58 13.97 -26.16
N LYS A 434 -20.70 13.33 -25.75
CA LYS A 434 -21.96 14.05 -25.51
C LYS A 434 -21.83 15.13 -24.43
N TRP A 435 -21.18 14.85 -23.30
CA TRP A 435 -20.96 15.87 -22.25
C TRP A 435 -20.20 17.08 -22.81
N ILE A 436 -19.17 16.84 -23.64
CA ILE A 436 -18.38 17.91 -24.26
C ILE A 436 -19.22 18.69 -25.29
N GLN A 437 -20.08 18.02 -26.06
CA GLN A 437 -21.00 18.70 -26.99
C GLN A 437 -21.99 19.61 -26.25
N ASP A 438 -22.58 19.13 -25.15
CA ASP A 438 -23.50 19.92 -24.32
C ASP A 438 -22.77 21.12 -23.67
N PHE A 439 -21.55 20.91 -23.14
CA PHE A 439 -20.71 21.98 -22.58
C PHE A 439 -20.29 23.01 -23.64
N TYR A 440 -19.93 22.59 -24.86
CA TYR A 440 -19.62 23.50 -25.96
C TYR A 440 -20.85 24.29 -26.38
N TYR A 441 -22.05 23.71 -26.37
CA TYR A 441 -23.27 24.46 -26.63
C TYR A 441 -23.55 25.52 -25.56
N GLU A 442 -23.34 25.19 -24.27
CA GLU A 442 -23.44 26.15 -23.15
C GLU A 442 -22.39 27.29 -23.25
N LEU A 443 -21.17 27.00 -23.74
CA LEU A 443 -20.07 27.97 -23.81
C LEU A 443 -20.09 28.85 -25.07
N PHE A 444 -20.40 28.28 -26.24
CA PHE A 444 -20.30 28.93 -27.55
C PHE A 444 -21.67 29.28 -28.18
N GLY A 445 -22.78 28.73 -27.67
CA GLY A 445 -24.12 28.96 -28.22
C GLY A 445 -24.40 28.29 -29.57
N LYS A 446 -23.58 27.32 -29.97
CA LYS A 446 -23.66 26.61 -31.26
C LYS A 446 -23.12 25.17 -31.16
N PRO A 447 -23.48 24.25 -32.08
CA PRO A 447 -22.98 22.87 -32.07
C PRO A 447 -21.46 22.79 -32.08
N ALA A 448 -20.91 21.78 -31.40
CA ALA A 448 -19.46 21.62 -31.27
C ALA A 448 -18.73 21.41 -32.62
N SER A 449 -19.43 20.89 -33.63
CA SER A 449 -18.96 20.78 -35.02
C SER A 449 -18.75 22.12 -35.74
N GLU A 450 -19.41 23.19 -35.28
CA GLU A 450 -19.35 24.56 -35.83
C GLU A 450 -18.39 25.49 -35.05
N VAL A 451 -17.71 24.96 -34.02
CA VAL A 451 -16.70 25.68 -33.24
C VAL A 451 -15.40 25.73 -34.04
N THR A 452 -14.97 26.93 -34.42
CA THR A 452 -13.68 27.15 -35.10
C THR A 452 -12.54 27.30 -34.08
N VAL A 453 -11.28 27.27 -34.54
CA VAL A 453 -10.13 27.52 -33.65
C VAL A 453 -10.16 28.93 -33.02
N PRO A 454 -10.51 30.02 -33.74
CA PRO A 454 -10.77 31.32 -33.12
C PRO A 454 -11.89 31.31 -32.07
N ASP A 455 -13.02 30.63 -32.32
CA ASP A 455 -14.09 30.48 -31.32
C ASP A 455 -13.54 29.80 -30.06
N LEU A 456 -12.87 28.66 -30.23
CA LEU A 456 -12.30 27.83 -29.16
C LEU A 456 -11.39 28.67 -28.25
N ILE A 457 -10.42 29.39 -28.85
CA ILE A 457 -9.47 30.22 -28.09
C ILE A 457 -10.19 31.36 -27.37
N GLY A 458 -11.12 32.06 -28.03
CA GLY A 458 -11.86 33.17 -27.44
C GLY A 458 -12.79 32.73 -26.30
N GLY A 459 -13.55 31.66 -26.49
CA GLY A 459 -14.48 31.13 -25.50
C GLY A 459 -13.79 30.49 -24.30
N PHE A 460 -12.70 29.74 -24.49
CA PHE A 460 -11.92 29.24 -23.34
C PHE A 460 -11.20 30.35 -22.57
N THR A 461 -10.73 31.41 -23.24
CA THR A 461 -10.20 32.61 -22.56
C THR A 461 -11.28 33.30 -21.72
N LYS A 462 -12.49 33.44 -22.27
CA LYS A 462 -13.66 33.98 -21.55
C LYS A 462 -14.03 33.08 -20.36
N PHE A 463 -14.09 31.77 -20.54
CA PHE A 463 -14.37 30.79 -19.50
C PHE A 463 -13.36 30.89 -18.36
N GLU A 464 -12.06 30.88 -18.64
CA GLU A 464 -11.00 31.04 -17.63
C GLU A 464 -11.15 32.33 -16.83
N SER A 465 -11.51 33.45 -17.48
CA SER A 465 -11.75 34.74 -16.82
C SER A 465 -12.99 34.80 -15.93
N GLN A 466 -13.90 33.82 -16.05
CA GLN A 466 -15.11 33.71 -15.24
C GLN A 466 -14.97 32.73 -14.07
N ILE A 467 -13.90 31.93 -14.01
CA ILE A 467 -13.64 30.97 -12.91
C ILE A 467 -13.07 31.72 -11.70
N PRO A 468 -13.74 31.70 -10.53
CA PRO A 468 -13.24 32.36 -9.32
C PRO A 468 -11.85 31.89 -8.90
N GLU A 469 -11.00 32.81 -8.45
CA GLU A 469 -9.63 32.48 -8.00
C GLU A 469 -9.64 31.54 -6.79
N ASP A 470 -10.51 31.79 -5.81
CA ASP A 470 -10.68 30.95 -4.62
C ASP A 470 -11.31 29.59 -4.99
N PRO A 471 -10.60 28.45 -4.83
CA PRO A 471 -11.07 27.14 -5.29
C PRO A 471 -12.43 26.69 -4.72
N LEU A 472 -12.80 27.13 -3.52
CA LEU A 472 -14.09 26.81 -2.90
C LEU A 472 -15.29 27.44 -3.62
N LYS A 473 -15.08 28.54 -4.34
CA LYS A 473 -16.12 29.28 -5.06
C LYS A 473 -16.28 28.82 -6.51
N ARG A 474 -15.43 27.90 -6.98
CA ARG A 474 -15.47 27.39 -8.35
C ARG A 474 -16.65 26.41 -8.50
N PRO A 475 -17.57 26.61 -9.47
CA PRO A 475 -18.65 25.66 -9.73
C PRO A 475 -18.10 24.40 -10.38
N PHE A 476 -18.64 23.22 -10.04
CA PHE A 476 -18.20 21.94 -10.59
C PHE A 476 -19.41 21.06 -10.93
N ASN A 477 -19.55 20.69 -12.21
CA ASN A 477 -20.57 19.77 -12.76
C ASN A 477 -22.00 19.96 -12.22
N LYS A 478 -22.41 21.20 -11.94
CA LYS A 478 -23.74 21.57 -11.39
C LYS A 478 -24.05 20.98 -10.00
N PHE A 479 -23.08 20.32 -9.35
CA PHE A 479 -23.17 19.86 -7.95
C PHE A 479 -23.17 21.04 -6.97
N GLN A 480 -23.81 20.87 -5.82
CA GLN A 480 -23.91 21.88 -4.75
C GLN A 480 -23.00 21.52 -3.57
N ARG A 481 -22.29 22.51 -3.00
CA ARG A 481 -21.52 22.34 -1.77
C ARG A 481 -22.41 22.49 -0.54
N GLY A 482 -22.15 21.68 0.48
CA GLY A 482 -22.71 21.83 1.82
C GLY A 482 -22.07 22.98 2.61
N PRO A 483 -22.58 23.28 3.83
CA PRO A 483 -22.05 24.35 4.69
C PRO A 483 -20.61 24.13 5.18
N ASP A 484 -20.14 22.88 5.14
CA ASP A 484 -18.76 22.46 5.42
C ASP A 484 -17.81 22.62 4.22
N GLY A 485 -18.36 22.92 3.03
CA GLY A 485 -17.63 23.05 1.78
C GLY A 485 -17.49 21.75 0.98
N HIS A 486 -17.94 20.59 1.47
CA HIS A 486 -17.90 19.33 0.71
C HIS A 486 -19.08 19.25 -0.29
N TYR A 487 -18.94 18.45 -1.36
CA TYR A 487 -20.08 18.05 -2.18
C TYR A 487 -20.78 16.83 -1.57
N ASN A 488 -22.02 16.57 -1.96
CA ASN A 488 -22.75 15.37 -1.55
C ASN A 488 -22.07 14.10 -2.10
N ASP A 489 -21.73 13.17 -1.20
CA ASP A 489 -21.10 11.90 -1.55
C ASP A 489 -21.97 11.07 -2.49
N ASP A 490 -23.30 11.08 -2.34
CA ASP A 490 -24.19 10.30 -3.19
C ASP A 490 -24.10 10.75 -4.68
N ASP A 491 -24.00 12.07 -4.92
CA ASP A 491 -23.84 12.65 -6.26
C ASP A 491 -22.46 12.32 -6.88
N LEU A 492 -21.39 12.42 -6.07
CA LEU A 492 -20.02 12.10 -6.50
C LEU A 492 -19.84 10.60 -6.79
N VAL A 493 -20.43 9.74 -5.95
CA VAL A 493 -20.36 8.27 -6.06
C VAL A 493 -21.17 7.77 -7.24
N ASP A 494 -22.36 8.32 -7.51
CA ASP A 494 -23.11 7.97 -8.72
C ASP A 494 -22.35 8.38 -9.98
N CYS A 495 -21.79 9.60 -9.99
CA CYS A 495 -20.98 10.12 -11.09
C CYS A 495 -19.80 9.19 -11.43
N ILE A 496 -18.97 8.84 -10.45
CA ILE A 496 -17.81 7.96 -10.72
C ILE A 496 -18.23 6.53 -11.02
N SER A 497 -19.30 6.00 -10.41
CA SER A 497 -19.83 4.66 -10.73
C SER A 497 -20.33 4.58 -12.18
N SER A 498 -21.04 5.62 -12.64
CA SER A 498 -21.50 5.75 -14.02
C SER A 498 -20.35 5.96 -15.02
N VAL A 499 -19.16 6.40 -14.57
CA VAL A 499 -17.94 6.48 -15.40
C VAL A 499 -17.18 5.14 -15.40
N ILE A 500 -17.21 4.37 -14.30
CA ILE A 500 -16.68 2.99 -14.22
C ILE A 500 -17.43 2.06 -15.19
N GLU A 501 -18.74 2.22 -15.29
CA GLU A 501 -19.59 1.45 -16.22
C GLU A 501 -19.45 1.86 -17.69
N ASP A 502 -19.07 3.12 -17.93
CA ASP A 502 -18.97 3.70 -19.28
C ASP A 502 -17.77 3.14 -20.04
N PRO A 503 -17.97 2.46 -21.19
CA PRO A 503 -16.89 1.88 -21.97
C PRO A 503 -16.30 2.90 -22.94
N ALA A 504 -14.99 3.08 -22.88
CA ALA A 504 -14.24 4.02 -23.70
C ALA A 504 -14.14 3.63 -25.19
N GLY A 505 -13.64 4.57 -26.01
CA GLY A 505 -13.36 4.37 -27.44
C GLY A 505 -12.02 3.68 -27.71
N SER A 506 -11.87 3.08 -28.89
CA SER A 506 -10.60 2.54 -29.39
C SER A 506 -9.67 3.64 -29.92
N PHE A 507 -8.38 3.33 -30.03
CA PHE A 507 -7.45 4.10 -30.85
C PHE A 507 -7.73 3.94 -32.35
N GLY A 508 -7.04 4.77 -33.14
CA GLY A 508 -6.93 4.68 -34.59
C GLY A 508 -7.73 5.73 -35.34
N GLY A 509 -7.47 5.79 -36.65
CA GLY A 509 -8.12 6.74 -37.55
C GLY A 509 -9.64 6.56 -37.61
N ARG A 510 -10.33 7.65 -37.95
CA ARG A 510 -11.80 7.77 -38.06
C ARG A 510 -12.58 7.41 -36.78
N ASN A 511 -12.00 7.65 -35.59
CA ASN A 511 -12.69 7.53 -34.31
C ASN A 511 -12.63 8.78 -33.41
N VAL A 512 -11.96 9.87 -33.82
CA VAL A 512 -11.86 11.11 -33.03
C VAL A 512 -13.17 11.91 -33.10
N PRO A 513 -13.84 12.20 -31.97
CA PRO A 513 -15.18 12.78 -31.97
C PRO A 513 -15.23 14.19 -32.55
N GLN A 514 -16.39 14.58 -33.09
CA GLN A 514 -16.57 15.87 -33.77
C GLN A 514 -16.43 17.07 -32.82
N SER A 515 -16.70 16.88 -31.53
CA SER A 515 -16.41 17.85 -30.47
C SER A 515 -14.93 18.24 -30.36
N MET A 516 -14.01 17.36 -30.76
CA MET A 516 -12.56 17.61 -30.72
C MET A 516 -12.01 18.26 -31.99
N ARG A 517 -12.82 18.50 -33.03
CA ARG A 517 -12.37 19.00 -34.34
C ARG A 517 -11.46 20.24 -34.25
N ALA A 518 -11.84 21.24 -33.46
CA ALA A 518 -11.02 22.44 -33.28
C ALA A 518 -9.72 22.17 -32.48
N VAL A 519 -9.74 21.24 -31.53
CA VAL A 519 -8.59 20.83 -30.71
C VAL A 519 -7.56 20.08 -31.57
N GLU A 520 -8.01 19.18 -32.45
CA GLU A 520 -7.17 18.45 -33.40
C GLU A 520 -6.48 19.39 -34.40
N ILE A 521 -7.24 20.29 -35.01
CA ILE A 521 -6.72 21.29 -35.96
C ILE A 521 -5.67 22.17 -35.28
N LEU A 522 -5.92 22.62 -34.05
CA LEU A 522 -4.96 23.38 -33.24
C LEU A 522 -3.71 22.54 -32.91
N GLY A 523 -3.86 21.25 -32.64
CA GLY A 523 -2.77 20.29 -32.43
C GLY A 523 -1.87 20.11 -33.67
N ILE A 524 -2.44 20.00 -34.87
CA ILE A 524 -1.69 19.95 -36.13
C ILE A 524 -0.91 21.26 -36.34
N ILE A 525 -1.56 22.41 -36.15
CA ILE A 525 -0.90 23.73 -36.27
C ILE A 525 0.23 23.90 -35.25
N GLN A 526 0.04 23.40 -34.02
CA GLN A 526 1.04 23.40 -32.96
C GLN A 526 2.25 22.50 -33.28
N ALA A 527 2.02 21.28 -33.76
CA ALA A 527 3.08 20.37 -34.22
C ALA A 527 3.90 20.98 -35.36
N ARG A 528 3.24 21.66 -36.31
CA ARG A 528 3.91 22.39 -37.41
C ARG A 528 4.78 23.52 -36.87
N ARG A 529 4.28 24.34 -35.93
CA ARG A 529 5.02 25.44 -35.26
C ARG A 529 6.22 24.95 -34.45
N TRP A 530 6.11 23.82 -33.75
CA TRP A 530 7.22 23.19 -33.03
C TRP A 530 8.27 22.54 -33.94
N ASN A 531 8.01 22.50 -35.26
CA ASN A 531 8.87 21.90 -36.28
C ASN A 531 9.31 20.46 -35.94
N VAL A 532 8.37 19.65 -35.41
CA VAL A 532 8.62 18.26 -34.98
C VAL A 532 8.96 17.33 -36.16
N ALA A 533 9.46 16.14 -35.83
CA ALA A 533 9.72 15.04 -36.77
C ALA A 533 8.49 14.66 -37.64
N GLY A 534 8.74 14.01 -38.77
CA GLY A 534 7.74 13.19 -39.45
C GLY A 534 7.52 11.84 -38.74
N LEU A 535 6.42 11.14 -39.04
CA LEU A 535 6.09 9.85 -38.42
C LEU A 535 7.23 8.83 -38.59
N ASN A 536 7.78 8.72 -39.80
CA ASN A 536 8.87 7.77 -40.07
C ASN A 536 10.19 8.14 -39.39
N GLU A 537 10.51 9.42 -39.23
CA GLU A 537 11.71 9.86 -38.49
C GLU A 537 11.60 9.51 -37.01
N PHE A 538 10.42 9.74 -36.43
CA PHE A 538 10.10 9.40 -35.04
C PHE A 538 10.16 7.88 -34.81
N ARG A 539 9.60 7.08 -35.73
CA ARG A 539 9.74 5.62 -35.72
C ARG A 539 11.19 5.16 -35.81
N LYS A 540 11.97 5.70 -36.76
CA LYS A 540 13.42 5.43 -36.92
C LYS A 540 14.18 5.70 -35.61
N HIS A 541 13.89 6.81 -34.91
CA HIS A 541 14.52 7.15 -33.63
C HIS A 541 14.26 6.12 -32.52
N PHE A 542 13.01 5.64 -32.37
CA PHE A 542 12.66 4.63 -31.35
C PHE A 542 13.00 3.17 -31.74
N GLY A 543 13.72 2.97 -32.85
CA GLY A 543 14.13 1.66 -33.36
C GLY A 543 13.01 0.87 -34.05
N LEU A 544 11.92 1.53 -34.45
CA LEU A 544 10.81 0.92 -35.19
C LEU A 544 11.11 0.94 -36.70
N LYS A 545 10.63 -0.09 -37.42
CA LYS A 545 10.69 -0.09 -38.89
C LYS A 545 9.92 1.13 -39.43
N PRO A 546 10.51 1.99 -40.28
CA PRO A 546 9.73 2.97 -41.02
C PRO A 546 8.75 2.29 -41.98
N TYR A 547 7.71 3.02 -42.33
CA TYR A 547 6.68 2.60 -43.27
C TYR A 547 7.11 2.90 -44.71
N GLU A 548 6.95 1.91 -45.60
CA GLU A 548 7.38 1.95 -47.00
C GLU A 548 6.19 2.26 -47.93
N LYS A 549 4.98 1.91 -47.51
CA LYS A 549 3.71 2.22 -48.18
C LYS A 549 2.65 2.69 -47.18
N PHE A 550 1.59 3.34 -47.66
CA PHE A 550 0.51 3.86 -46.81
C PHE A 550 -0.30 2.74 -46.14
N GLU A 551 -0.39 1.58 -46.78
CA GLU A 551 -1.01 0.36 -46.24
C GLU A 551 -0.22 -0.25 -45.07
N ASP A 552 1.04 0.18 -44.83
CA ASP A 552 1.74 -0.20 -43.60
C ASP A 552 1.33 0.70 -42.41
N ILE A 553 0.88 1.94 -42.69
CA ILE A 553 0.42 2.90 -41.66
C ILE A 553 -0.94 2.47 -41.13
N ASN A 554 -1.86 2.10 -42.03
CA ASN A 554 -3.20 1.61 -41.69
C ASN A 554 -3.73 0.68 -42.79
N SER A 555 -4.32 -0.47 -42.43
CA SER A 555 -4.88 -1.42 -43.40
C SER A 555 -6.27 -1.05 -43.96
N ASP A 556 -6.99 -0.08 -43.37
CA ASP A 556 -8.20 0.49 -43.96
C ASP A 556 -7.85 1.17 -45.29
N PRO A 557 -8.33 0.65 -46.45
CA PRO A 557 -7.93 1.17 -47.76
C PRO A 557 -8.40 2.61 -47.99
N GLY A 558 -9.47 3.04 -47.32
CA GLY A 558 -9.94 4.41 -47.37
C GLY A 558 -9.08 5.36 -46.52
N ILE A 559 -8.46 4.90 -45.42
CA ILE A 559 -7.49 5.70 -44.66
C ILE A 559 -6.15 5.72 -45.40
N ALA A 560 -5.66 4.58 -45.88
CA ALA A 560 -4.42 4.48 -46.65
C ALA A 560 -4.45 5.38 -47.90
N GLU A 561 -5.55 5.36 -48.67
CA GLU A 561 -5.71 6.22 -49.84
C GLU A 561 -5.89 7.69 -49.48
N SER A 562 -6.56 8.01 -48.37
CA SER A 562 -6.64 9.40 -47.88
C SER A 562 -5.25 9.94 -47.53
N LEU A 563 -4.42 9.15 -46.82
CA LEU A 563 -3.03 9.52 -46.52
C LEU A 563 -2.17 9.63 -47.80
N ARG A 564 -2.41 8.76 -48.79
CA ARG A 564 -1.75 8.81 -50.10
C ARG A 564 -2.03 10.12 -50.84
N GLN A 565 -3.29 10.52 -50.93
CA GLN A 565 -3.70 11.76 -51.60
C GLN A 565 -3.30 13.02 -50.82
N LEU A 566 -3.20 12.94 -49.49
CA LEU A 566 -2.69 14.04 -48.66
C LEU A 566 -1.18 14.24 -48.79
N TYR A 567 -0.38 13.19 -48.62
CA TYR A 567 1.08 13.32 -48.43
C TYR A 567 1.94 12.81 -49.60
N GLY A 568 1.40 11.97 -50.51
CA GLY A 568 2.12 11.43 -51.67
C GLY A 568 3.19 10.35 -51.36
N HIS A 569 3.93 10.47 -50.26
CA HIS A 569 4.91 9.49 -49.79
C HIS A 569 4.90 9.34 -48.25
N PRO A 570 5.05 8.13 -47.67
CA PRO A 570 4.95 7.90 -46.22
C PRO A 570 5.93 8.71 -45.35
N ASP A 571 7.16 8.98 -45.82
CA ASP A 571 8.13 9.82 -45.08
C ASP A 571 7.65 11.29 -44.91
N PHE A 572 6.66 11.76 -45.69
CA PHE A 572 6.08 13.10 -45.55
C PHE A 572 4.87 13.15 -44.60
N CYS A 573 4.41 12.01 -44.08
CA CYS A 573 3.33 11.96 -43.11
C CYS A 573 3.76 12.63 -41.79
N GLU A 574 3.09 13.72 -41.41
CA GLU A 574 3.39 14.48 -40.20
C GLU A 574 3.15 13.65 -38.92
N LEU A 575 4.00 13.83 -37.90
CA LEU A 575 3.95 13.02 -36.68
C LEU A 575 2.56 12.97 -36.04
N TYR A 576 1.95 14.12 -35.77
CA TYR A 576 0.69 14.14 -35.01
C TYR A 576 -0.48 13.44 -35.73
N PRO A 577 -0.87 13.82 -36.97
CA PRO A 577 -1.91 13.09 -37.69
C PRO A 577 -1.50 11.67 -38.05
N GLY A 578 -0.20 11.41 -38.22
CA GLY A 578 0.34 10.06 -38.38
C GLY A 578 0.05 9.17 -37.17
N LEU A 579 0.33 9.61 -35.95
CA LEU A 579 0.08 8.85 -34.71
C LEU A 579 -1.40 8.53 -34.46
N VAL A 580 -2.30 9.41 -34.90
CA VAL A 580 -3.77 9.26 -34.78
C VAL A 580 -4.33 8.36 -35.89
N ALA A 581 -3.83 8.48 -37.12
CA ALA A 581 -4.27 7.68 -38.27
C ALA A 581 -3.63 6.28 -38.34
N GLU A 582 -2.49 6.08 -37.67
CA GLU A 582 -1.80 4.79 -37.56
C GLU A 582 -2.72 3.69 -37.00
N GLU A 583 -2.50 2.46 -37.46
CA GLU A 583 -3.24 1.28 -37.02
C GLU A 583 -3.07 1.04 -35.51
N HIS A 584 -4.17 0.68 -34.86
CA HIS A 584 -4.17 0.30 -33.45
C HIS A 584 -3.76 -1.17 -33.30
N LYS A 585 -3.00 -1.50 -32.26
CA LYS A 585 -2.60 -2.89 -32.00
C LYS A 585 -3.79 -3.71 -31.51
N GLU A 586 -3.96 -4.88 -32.12
CA GLU A 586 -4.86 -5.92 -31.62
C GLU A 586 -4.55 -6.29 -30.15
N PRO A 587 -5.59 -6.53 -29.30
CA PRO A 587 -5.42 -6.97 -27.93
C PRO A 587 -4.58 -8.23 -27.77
N MET A 588 -3.68 -8.23 -26.78
CA MET A 588 -2.82 -9.36 -26.45
C MET A 588 -2.75 -9.55 -24.93
N VAL A 589 -2.93 -10.79 -24.47
CA VAL A 589 -2.98 -11.15 -23.05
C VAL A 589 -1.79 -12.07 -22.71
N PRO A 590 -0.78 -11.60 -21.95
CA PRO A 590 -0.49 -10.20 -21.61
C PRO A 590 0.15 -9.44 -22.79
N GLY A 591 0.30 -8.12 -22.66
CA GLY A 591 1.18 -7.30 -23.51
C GLY A 591 0.51 -6.10 -24.21
N VAL A 592 -0.77 -6.20 -24.60
CA VAL A 592 -1.52 -5.11 -25.23
C VAL A 592 -2.93 -5.05 -24.64
N GLY A 593 -3.13 -4.13 -23.70
CA GLY A 593 -4.39 -3.97 -22.95
C GLY A 593 -5.21 -2.75 -23.34
N ILE A 594 -4.58 -1.61 -23.63
CA ILE A 594 -5.26 -0.39 -24.12
C ILE A 594 -5.25 -0.24 -25.66
N ALA A 595 -4.94 -1.31 -26.40
CA ALA A 595 -4.92 -1.34 -27.88
C ALA A 595 -4.36 -0.05 -28.56
N PRO A 596 -3.17 0.47 -28.21
CA PRO A 596 -2.67 1.73 -28.74
C PRO A 596 -2.05 1.57 -30.12
N THR A 597 -1.87 2.68 -30.85
CA THR A 597 -1.23 2.66 -32.18
C THR A 597 0.22 2.20 -32.12
N TYR A 598 0.72 1.60 -33.21
CA TYR A 598 1.99 0.86 -33.21
C TYR A 598 3.19 1.65 -32.65
N THR A 599 3.27 2.93 -32.95
CA THR A 599 4.30 3.87 -32.46
C THR A 599 4.01 4.29 -31.03
N ILE A 600 2.79 4.74 -30.70
CA ILE A 600 2.40 5.12 -29.32
C ILE A 600 2.72 3.99 -28.33
N SER A 601 2.42 2.74 -28.71
CA SER A 601 2.70 1.53 -27.93
C SER A 601 4.16 1.38 -27.49
N ARG A 602 5.12 1.72 -28.36
CA ARG A 602 6.56 1.65 -28.04
C ARG A 602 7.02 2.86 -27.24
N VAL A 603 6.45 4.02 -27.51
CA VAL A 603 6.94 5.33 -27.09
C VAL A 603 6.46 5.66 -25.66
N VAL A 604 5.19 5.44 -25.35
CA VAL A 604 4.61 5.68 -24.01
C VAL A 604 5.27 4.82 -22.93
N LEU A 605 5.62 3.57 -23.25
CA LEU A 605 6.35 2.70 -22.32
C LEU A 605 7.80 3.17 -22.06
N SER A 606 8.42 3.91 -23.00
CA SER A 606 9.72 4.54 -22.75
C SER A 606 9.58 5.81 -21.89
N ASP A 607 8.56 6.62 -22.15
CA ASP A 607 8.32 7.85 -21.40
C ASP A 607 7.93 7.58 -19.95
N ALA A 608 7.05 6.60 -19.71
CA ALA A 608 6.67 6.14 -18.37
C ALA A 608 7.88 5.65 -17.54
N VAL A 609 8.91 5.10 -18.17
CA VAL A 609 10.17 4.76 -17.50
C VAL A 609 10.97 6.02 -17.14
N CYS A 610 11.06 6.99 -18.05
CA CYS A 610 11.79 8.25 -17.83
C CYS A 610 11.13 9.11 -16.74
N LEU A 611 9.83 9.34 -16.83
CA LEU A 611 9.00 10.11 -15.89
C LEU A 611 9.17 9.64 -14.44
N VAL A 612 9.22 8.32 -14.23
CA VAL A 612 9.21 7.71 -12.90
C VAL A 612 10.63 7.45 -12.39
N ARG A 613 11.55 7.00 -13.25
CA ARG A 613 12.93 6.69 -12.83
C ARG A 613 13.79 7.96 -12.70
N GLY A 614 13.48 9.02 -13.45
CA GLY A 614 14.12 10.32 -13.34
C GLY A 614 13.72 11.11 -12.08
N ASP A 615 12.54 10.87 -11.51
CA ASP A 615 12.09 11.59 -10.31
C ASP A 615 12.75 11.05 -9.02
N ARG A 616 13.52 11.89 -8.32
CA ARG A 616 14.17 11.50 -7.05
C ARG A 616 13.13 11.08 -6.00
N HIS A 617 11.99 11.75 -5.95
CA HIS A 617 10.94 11.55 -4.93
C HIS A 617 10.12 10.27 -5.16
N TYR A 618 10.37 9.56 -6.26
CA TYR A 618 9.87 8.20 -6.51
C TYR A 618 10.97 7.14 -6.58
N THR A 619 12.25 7.50 -6.36
CA THR A 619 13.38 6.57 -6.49
C THR A 619 14.38 6.60 -5.34
N THR A 620 15.12 7.69 -5.16
CA THR A 620 16.19 7.83 -4.16
C THR A 620 15.66 8.36 -2.83
N ASP A 621 14.74 9.33 -2.87
CA ASP A 621 14.10 9.93 -1.70
C ASP A 621 12.83 9.18 -1.25
N TYR A 622 12.33 8.20 -2.02
CA TYR A 622 11.11 7.46 -1.69
C TYR A 622 11.37 6.45 -0.56
N SER A 623 11.35 6.94 0.68
CA SER A 623 11.69 6.18 1.88
C SER A 623 10.73 6.44 3.04
N PRO A 624 10.63 5.50 4.01
CA PRO A 624 9.88 5.73 5.25
C PRO A 624 10.37 6.96 6.03
N ARG A 625 11.66 7.29 5.98
CA ARG A 625 12.19 8.49 6.64
C ARG A 625 11.70 9.81 6.03
N ASN A 626 11.40 9.84 4.74
CA ASN A 626 10.84 11.04 4.10
C ASN A 626 9.30 11.09 4.18
N LEU A 627 8.61 9.94 4.13
CA LEU A 627 7.15 9.84 4.12
C LEU A 627 6.50 9.61 5.50
N THR A 628 7.29 9.40 6.56
CA THR A 628 6.95 8.66 7.79
C THR A 628 6.73 7.16 7.57
N ASN A 629 6.96 6.34 8.60
CA ASN A 629 6.73 4.89 8.53
C ASN A 629 5.24 4.59 8.30
N TRP A 630 4.34 5.31 8.98
CA TRP A 630 2.90 5.19 8.73
C TRP A 630 2.53 5.65 7.32
N GLY A 631 2.97 6.83 6.90
CA GLY A 631 2.61 7.41 5.60
C GLY A 631 3.13 6.58 4.42
N TYR A 632 4.34 6.03 4.54
CA TYR A 632 4.90 5.09 3.57
C TYR A 632 4.04 3.81 3.46
N ASN A 633 3.66 3.21 4.59
CA ASN A 633 2.86 1.97 4.64
C ASN A 633 1.41 2.15 4.22
N GLU A 634 0.78 3.28 4.54
CA GLU A 634 -0.59 3.58 4.14
C GLU A 634 -0.74 3.56 2.61
N VAL A 635 0.31 3.93 1.86
CA VAL A 635 0.32 3.89 0.38
C VAL A 635 1.07 2.71 -0.23
N GLN A 636 1.75 1.86 0.56
CA GLN A 636 2.40 0.63 0.05
C GLN A 636 1.41 -0.34 -0.61
N TYR A 637 1.95 -1.25 -1.40
CA TYR A 637 1.25 -2.29 -2.14
C TYR A 637 1.84 -3.67 -1.82
N ASP A 638 0.99 -4.68 -1.76
CA ASP A 638 1.41 -6.08 -1.65
C ASP A 638 1.17 -6.81 -2.98
N LEU A 639 2.23 -7.36 -3.58
CA LEU A 639 2.09 -8.14 -4.81
C LEU A 639 1.28 -9.44 -4.59
N LYS A 640 1.13 -9.91 -3.35
CA LYS A 640 0.25 -11.04 -3.01
C LYS A 640 -1.23 -10.66 -2.92
N VAL A 641 -1.54 -9.36 -2.76
CA VAL A 641 -2.91 -8.84 -2.70
C VAL A 641 -3.23 -8.15 -4.02
N ASN A 642 -4.08 -8.77 -4.83
CA ASN A 642 -4.52 -8.24 -6.12
C ASN A 642 -3.37 -7.84 -7.07
N HIS A 643 -2.22 -8.53 -6.98
CA HIS A 643 -1.03 -8.28 -7.81
C HIS A 643 -0.44 -6.87 -7.68
N GLY A 644 -0.66 -6.22 -6.52
CA GLY A 644 -0.19 -4.87 -6.20
C GLY A 644 -1.17 -3.74 -6.52
N CYS A 645 -2.32 -4.02 -7.14
CA CYS A 645 -3.37 -3.02 -7.36
C CYS A 645 -3.75 -2.31 -6.04
N VAL A 646 -3.84 -0.97 -6.05
CA VAL A 646 -4.12 -0.15 -4.86
C VAL A 646 -5.16 0.96 -5.08
N PHE A 647 -5.78 1.06 -6.27
CA PHE A 647 -6.80 2.08 -6.55
C PHE A 647 -7.95 2.08 -5.52
N TYR A 648 -8.30 0.92 -4.97
CA TYR A 648 -9.31 0.78 -3.90
C TYR A 648 -9.03 1.64 -2.68
N LYS A 649 -7.75 1.92 -2.37
CA LYS A 649 -7.36 2.79 -1.25
C LYS A 649 -7.93 4.20 -1.43
N LEU A 650 -7.87 4.74 -2.64
CA LEU A 650 -8.37 6.08 -2.94
C LEU A 650 -9.91 6.13 -2.86
N PHE A 651 -10.59 5.17 -3.47
CA PHE A 651 -12.06 5.05 -3.43
C PHE A 651 -12.60 4.94 -2.00
N ILE A 652 -12.07 4.00 -1.21
CA ILE A 652 -12.55 3.70 0.13
C ILE A 652 -12.14 4.78 1.16
N ARG A 653 -11.03 5.52 0.94
CA ARG A 653 -10.69 6.69 1.78
C ARG A 653 -11.52 7.93 1.45
N ALA A 654 -11.89 8.14 0.19
CA ALA A 654 -12.69 9.29 -0.22
C ALA A 654 -14.19 9.13 0.10
N PHE A 655 -14.70 7.90 0.01
CA PHE A 655 -16.12 7.56 0.23
C PHE A 655 -16.26 6.32 1.13
N PRO A 656 -15.84 6.39 2.42
CA PRO A 656 -15.79 5.25 3.33
C PRO A 656 -17.16 4.64 3.66
N ASN A 657 -18.25 5.38 3.38
CA ASN A 657 -19.62 4.96 3.61
C ASN A 657 -20.34 4.53 2.31
N HIS A 658 -19.63 4.19 1.23
CA HIS A 658 -20.26 3.81 -0.07
C HIS A 658 -19.64 2.59 -0.75
N PHE A 659 -18.34 2.37 -0.56
CA PHE A 659 -17.65 1.22 -1.15
C PHE A 659 -17.43 0.13 -0.10
N LYS A 660 -18.06 -1.03 -0.31
CA LYS A 660 -17.74 -2.25 0.45
C LYS A 660 -16.24 -2.56 0.30
N PRO A 661 -15.54 -3.09 1.31
CA PRO A 661 -14.11 -3.40 1.24
C PRO A 661 -13.66 -4.25 0.05
N ASN A 662 -14.56 -5.08 -0.50
CA ASN A 662 -14.32 -5.95 -1.65
C ASN A 662 -15.06 -5.52 -2.94
N SER A 663 -15.57 -4.28 -3.01
CA SER A 663 -16.31 -3.79 -4.19
C SER A 663 -15.42 -3.72 -5.43
N ILE A 664 -15.86 -4.34 -6.53
CA ILE A 664 -15.12 -4.35 -7.79
C ILE A 664 -14.93 -2.95 -8.38
N TYR A 665 -15.86 -2.02 -8.09
CA TYR A 665 -15.81 -0.62 -8.50
C TYR A 665 -14.68 0.13 -7.80
N ALA A 666 -14.22 -0.30 -6.62
CA ALA A 666 -13.03 0.25 -5.97
C ALA A 666 -11.76 -0.47 -6.44
N HIS A 667 -11.79 -1.80 -6.60
CA HIS A 667 -10.58 -2.61 -6.86
C HIS A 667 -10.12 -2.63 -8.31
N TYR A 668 -11.02 -2.56 -9.29
CA TYR A 668 -10.69 -2.63 -10.72
C TYR A 668 -11.51 -1.65 -11.60
N PRO A 669 -11.58 -0.35 -11.26
CA PRO A 669 -12.43 0.64 -11.95
C PRO A 669 -12.06 0.91 -13.42
N MET A 670 -10.85 0.52 -13.86
CA MET A 670 -10.34 0.82 -15.21
C MET A 670 -10.87 -0.09 -16.34
N VAL A 671 -11.65 -1.13 -16.01
CA VAL A 671 -12.34 -2.01 -16.97
C VAL A 671 -13.75 -2.22 -16.47
N ILE A 672 -14.74 -2.12 -17.36
CA ILE A 672 -16.16 -2.07 -16.94
C ILE A 672 -16.56 -3.31 -16.11
N PRO A 673 -17.44 -3.20 -15.10
CA PRO A 673 -17.68 -4.26 -14.12
C PRO A 673 -18.08 -5.61 -14.75
N SER A 674 -18.86 -5.58 -15.83
CA SER A 674 -19.33 -6.77 -16.57
C SER A 674 -18.26 -7.46 -17.41
N GLU A 675 -17.15 -6.78 -17.72
CA GLU A 675 -15.96 -7.40 -18.32
C GLU A 675 -15.02 -7.91 -17.21
N THR A 676 -14.82 -7.10 -16.17
CA THR A 676 -14.02 -7.46 -14.99
C THR A 676 -14.56 -8.72 -14.30
N GLU A 677 -15.87 -8.93 -14.27
CA GLU A 677 -16.46 -10.17 -13.75
C GLU A 677 -16.00 -11.42 -14.54
N LYS A 678 -15.87 -11.33 -15.87
CA LYS A 678 -15.32 -12.42 -16.70
C LYS A 678 -13.86 -12.67 -16.37
N ILE A 679 -13.06 -11.60 -16.32
CA ILE A 679 -11.63 -11.66 -15.97
C ILE A 679 -11.44 -12.35 -14.62
N GLN A 680 -12.20 -11.96 -13.59
CA GLN A 680 -12.10 -12.56 -12.26
C GLN A 680 -12.68 -13.99 -12.22
N LYS A 681 -13.62 -14.37 -13.09
CA LYS A 681 -14.08 -15.76 -13.25
C LYS A 681 -12.97 -16.64 -13.87
N ASP A 682 -12.30 -16.16 -14.91
CA ASP A 682 -11.19 -16.87 -15.58
C ASP A 682 -9.98 -17.03 -14.64
N LEU A 683 -9.65 -15.97 -13.88
CA LEU A 683 -8.65 -15.99 -12.80
C LEU A 683 -9.12 -16.76 -11.54
N LYS A 684 -10.36 -17.29 -11.53
CA LYS A 684 -10.98 -18.04 -10.43
C LYS A 684 -11.06 -17.28 -9.10
N ARG A 685 -11.07 -15.94 -9.16
CA ARG A 685 -11.05 -14.99 -8.04
C ARG A 685 -12.35 -14.19 -7.86
N ALA A 686 -13.33 -14.31 -8.77
CA ALA A 686 -14.59 -13.55 -8.69
C ALA A 686 -15.32 -13.72 -7.35
N HIS A 687 -15.22 -14.88 -6.71
CA HIS A 687 -15.80 -15.15 -5.39
C HIS A 687 -15.22 -14.29 -4.24
N LEU A 688 -14.16 -13.51 -4.47
CA LEU A 688 -13.58 -12.58 -3.49
C LEU A 688 -14.22 -11.19 -3.55
N PHE A 689 -14.97 -10.88 -4.62
CA PHE A 689 -15.39 -9.51 -4.94
C PHE A 689 -16.91 -9.36 -4.95
N ASP A 690 -17.36 -8.17 -4.54
CA ASP A 690 -18.74 -7.74 -4.68
C ASP A 690 -18.90 -6.93 -5.99
N PHE A 691 -19.85 -7.34 -6.83
CA PHE A 691 -20.13 -6.73 -8.13
C PHE A 691 -21.35 -5.80 -8.14
N SER A 692 -21.96 -5.51 -6.97
CA SER A 692 -23.06 -4.55 -6.87
C SER A 692 -22.55 -3.11 -7.07
N ARG A 693 -23.38 -2.25 -7.67
CA ARG A 693 -23.10 -0.81 -7.78
C ARG A 693 -22.94 -0.24 -6.37
N PRO A 694 -21.94 0.64 -6.12
CA PRO A 694 -21.79 1.33 -4.84
C PRO A 694 -23.08 2.01 -4.40
N ALA A 695 -23.36 1.92 -3.10
CA ALA A 695 -24.57 2.46 -2.48
C ALA A 695 -24.26 2.82 -1.03
N ARG A 696 -25.02 3.77 -0.47
CA ARG A 696 -24.77 4.32 0.86
C ARG A 696 -24.90 3.24 1.95
N ILE A 697 -23.83 3.06 2.71
CA ILE A 697 -23.70 2.20 3.87
C ILE A 697 -23.97 3.07 5.10
N HIS A 698 -25.00 2.74 5.88
CA HIS A 698 -25.33 3.50 7.08
C HIS A 698 -24.32 3.22 8.20
N THR A 699 -23.79 4.28 8.82
CA THR A 699 -22.90 4.18 9.97
C THR A 699 -23.65 3.60 11.18
N PRO A 700 -23.13 2.56 11.86
CA PRO A 700 -23.77 1.96 13.03
C PRO A 700 -24.11 2.97 14.14
N PRO A 701 -25.33 2.96 14.71
CA PRO A 701 -25.65 3.73 15.91
C PRO A 701 -24.72 3.36 17.07
N LYS A 702 -24.25 4.36 17.82
CA LYS A 702 -23.41 4.18 19.01
C LYS A 702 -24.26 4.21 20.29
N VAL A 703 -24.13 3.18 21.12
CA VAL A 703 -24.75 3.04 22.44
C VAL A 703 -23.66 3.24 23.50
N THR A 704 -23.73 4.34 24.25
CA THR A 704 -22.64 4.80 25.14
C THR A 704 -23.02 4.95 26.61
N THR A 705 -24.31 4.94 26.96
CA THR A 705 -24.80 4.99 28.35
C THR A 705 -24.83 3.60 28.98
N TYR A 706 -24.71 3.52 30.31
CA TYR A 706 -24.60 2.22 31.00
C TYR A 706 -25.84 1.34 30.83
N ASP A 707 -27.03 1.88 31.12
CA ASP A 707 -28.28 1.11 31.08
C ASP A 707 -28.60 0.59 29.68
N ALA A 708 -28.36 1.39 28.64
CA ALA A 708 -28.59 0.97 27.26
C ALA A 708 -27.56 -0.08 26.82
N ALA A 709 -26.28 0.05 27.21
CA ALA A 709 -25.27 -0.98 26.94
C ALA A 709 -25.62 -2.30 27.65
N LYS A 710 -26.04 -2.24 28.92
CA LYS A 710 -26.47 -3.40 29.71
C LYS A 710 -27.73 -4.05 29.14
N ALA A 711 -28.71 -3.27 28.67
CA ALA A 711 -29.93 -3.77 28.03
C ALA A 711 -29.66 -4.43 26.67
N VAL A 712 -28.71 -3.92 25.89
CA VAL A 712 -28.30 -4.55 24.61
C VAL A 712 -27.53 -5.85 24.87
N LEU A 713 -26.53 -5.82 25.76
CA LEU A 713 -25.70 -7.00 26.07
C LEU A 713 -26.51 -8.11 26.76
N GLY A 714 -27.47 -7.75 27.63
CA GLY A 714 -28.32 -8.69 28.35
C GLY A 714 -29.47 -9.31 27.55
N ASN A 715 -29.68 -8.93 26.28
CA ASN A 715 -30.76 -9.44 25.44
C ASN A 715 -30.22 -10.00 24.11
N THR A 716 -29.63 -11.20 24.19
CA THR A 716 -29.01 -11.89 23.06
C THR A 716 -29.98 -12.35 21.97
N ASP A 717 -31.28 -12.43 22.27
CA ASP A 717 -32.31 -12.80 21.30
C ASP A 717 -32.64 -11.63 20.37
N ALA A 718 -32.74 -10.42 20.92
CA ALA A 718 -32.94 -9.19 20.17
C ALA A 718 -31.64 -8.63 19.55
N TYR A 719 -30.48 -8.89 20.17
CA TYR A 719 -29.18 -8.35 19.73
C TYR A 719 -28.12 -9.44 19.64
N ARG A 720 -27.76 -9.82 18.41
CA ARG A 720 -26.81 -10.91 18.15
C ARG A 720 -25.42 -10.35 17.86
N SER A 721 -24.37 -10.93 18.41
CA SER A 721 -23.01 -10.45 18.12
C SER A 721 -22.57 -10.83 16.70
N THR A 722 -21.94 -9.90 15.98
CA THR A 722 -21.68 -9.99 14.53
C THR A 722 -20.66 -11.06 14.11
N TRP A 723 -19.92 -11.65 15.06
CA TRP A 723 -18.84 -12.60 14.77
C TRP A 723 -19.29 -13.83 13.97
N HIS A 724 -20.54 -14.27 14.11
CA HIS A 724 -21.05 -15.44 13.39
C HIS A 724 -21.23 -15.15 11.90
N ALA A 725 -21.81 -13.99 11.56
CA ALA A 725 -21.93 -13.53 10.17
C ALA A 725 -20.54 -13.28 9.56
N ALA A 726 -19.62 -12.66 10.32
CA ALA A 726 -18.23 -12.46 9.89
C ALA A 726 -17.51 -13.80 9.61
N LEU A 727 -17.67 -14.82 10.48
CA LEU A 727 -17.11 -16.16 10.28
C LEU A 727 -17.73 -16.86 9.06
N GLN A 728 -19.04 -16.71 8.85
CA GLN A 728 -19.75 -17.28 7.71
C GLN A 728 -19.25 -16.67 6.39
N GLN A 729 -19.06 -15.34 6.33
CA GLN A 729 -18.47 -14.65 5.19
C GLN A 729 -17.01 -15.09 4.96
N LEU A 730 -16.19 -15.12 6.02
CA LEU A 730 -14.78 -15.55 5.97
C LEU A 730 -14.61 -16.96 5.38
N LEU A 731 -15.60 -17.83 5.51
CA LEU A 731 -15.61 -19.18 4.93
C LEU A 731 -16.29 -19.27 3.55
N ALA A 732 -17.28 -18.42 3.28
CA ALA A 732 -17.99 -18.36 2.00
C ALA A 732 -17.08 -17.93 0.83
N ASP A 733 -16.18 -16.97 1.07
CA ASP A 733 -15.32 -16.28 0.09
C ASP A 733 -14.20 -17.18 -0.49
N GLY A 734 -14.60 -18.31 -1.09
CA GLY A 734 -13.74 -19.20 -1.88
C GLY A 734 -14.03 -20.69 -1.70
N GLY A 735 -15.30 -21.09 -1.76
CA GLY A 735 -15.68 -22.49 -1.98
C GLY A 735 -15.30 -23.47 -0.86
N SER A 736 -15.32 -23.01 0.39
CA SER A 736 -15.11 -23.89 1.54
C SER A 736 -16.15 -25.02 1.56
N LYS A 737 -15.71 -26.25 1.82
CA LYS A 737 -16.62 -27.39 2.06
C LYS A 737 -17.21 -27.40 3.48
N VAL A 738 -16.77 -26.47 4.34
CA VAL A 738 -17.32 -26.27 5.68
C VAL A 738 -18.67 -25.56 5.54
N LYS A 739 -19.76 -26.31 5.72
CA LYS A 739 -21.08 -25.74 6.00
C LYS A 739 -21.20 -25.57 7.50
N LEU A 740 -21.30 -24.33 7.98
CA LEU A 740 -21.67 -24.06 9.37
C LEU A 740 -23.16 -24.37 9.57
N SER A 741 -23.53 -24.79 10.78
CA SER A 741 -24.90 -24.65 11.28
C SER A 741 -25.31 -23.18 11.28
N ALA A 742 -26.54 -22.88 10.86
CA ALA A 742 -27.06 -21.52 10.69
C ALA A 742 -27.65 -20.89 11.97
N ASP A 743 -27.61 -21.61 13.09
CA ASP A 743 -28.21 -21.17 14.36
C ASP A 743 -27.11 -20.71 15.34
N SER A 744 -26.88 -19.40 15.39
CA SER A 744 -25.93 -18.79 16.33
C SER A 744 -26.38 -18.91 17.79
N ALA A 745 -27.69 -18.76 18.07
CA ALA A 745 -28.25 -18.90 19.41
C ALA A 745 -28.13 -20.33 19.95
N HIS A 746 -28.24 -21.35 19.09
CA HIS A 746 -27.94 -22.74 19.46
C HIS A 746 -26.47 -22.93 19.84
N HIS A 747 -25.53 -22.28 19.13
CA HIS A 747 -24.11 -22.35 19.50
C HIS A 747 -23.82 -21.64 20.84
N ASP A 748 -24.41 -20.47 21.09
CA ASP A 748 -24.23 -19.70 22.34
C ASP A 748 -24.92 -20.35 23.56
N SER A 749 -26.06 -21.02 23.37
CA SER A 749 -26.70 -21.80 24.44
C SER A 749 -25.93 -23.10 24.75
N GLN A 750 -25.41 -23.80 23.73
CA GLN A 750 -24.49 -24.93 23.93
C GLN A 750 -23.22 -24.53 24.69
N ARG A 751 -22.65 -23.36 24.38
CA ARG A 751 -21.54 -22.76 25.14
C ARG A 751 -21.90 -22.59 26.62
N SER A 752 -23.00 -21.88 26.87
CA SER A 752 -23.47 -21.60 28.23
C SER A 752 -23.70 -22.88 29.06
N ALA A 753 -24.23 -23.94 28.44
CA ALA A 753 -24.39 -25.25 29.09
C ALA A 753 -23.04 -25.95 29.37
N ALA A 754 -22.13 -25.99 28.39
CA ALA A 754 -20.81 -26.62 28.58
C ALA A 754 -19.95 -25.90 29.63
N GLN A 755 -20.12 -24.58 29.80
CA GLN A 755 -19.51 -23.82 30.90
C GLN A 755 -20.04 -24.30 32.26
N GLN A 756 -21.35 -24.44 32.42
CA GLN A 756 -21.97 -24.89 33.67
C GLN A 756 -21.60 -26.34 34.06
N GLU A 757 -21.40 -27.24 33.10
CA GLU A 757 -20.97 -28.63 33.39
C GLU A 757 -19.48 -28.76 33.77
N LEU A 758 -18.63 -27.77 33.47
CA LEU A 758 -17.16 -27.89 33.56
C LEU A 758 -16.50 -26.99 34.61
N TYR A 759 -17.21 -25.98 35.14
CA TYR A 759 -16.63 -25.01 36.07
C TYR A 759 -16.79 -25.47 37.52
N THR A 760 -15.66 -25.75 38.16
CA THR A 760 -15.56 -26.05 39.59
C THR A 760 -14.49 -25.17 40.23
N THR A 761 -14.54 -24.99 41.56
CA THR A 761 -13.53 -24.23 42.31
C THR A 761 -12.11 -24.77 42.10
N ASP A 762 -11.97 -26.10 41.92
CA ASP A 762 -10.71 -26.76 41.60
C ASP A 762 -10.16 -26.32 40.23
N VAL A 763 -11.01 -26.20 39.19
CA VAL A 763 -10.61 -25.66 37.88
C VAL A 763 -10.15 -24.21 37.99
N HIS A 764 -10.86 -23.37 38.75
CA HIS A 764 -10.51 -21.97 38.97
C HIS A 764 -9.10 -21.84 39.60
N ASP A 765 -8.81 -22.59 40.65
CA ASP A 765 -7.49 -22.57 41.31
C ASP A 765 -6.37 -23.17 40.45
N GLN A 766 -6.67 -24.18 39.62
CA GLN A 766 -5.72 -24.71 38.63
C GLN A 766 -5.35 -23.68 37.57
N VAL A 767 -6.32 -22.92 37.06
CA VAL A 767 -6.10 -21.84 36.09
C VAL A 767 -5.30 -20.71 36.73
N LYS A 768 -5.62 -20.32 37.96
CA LYS A 768 -4.87 -19.33 38.76
C LYS A 768 -3.40 -19.73 38.94
N GLN A 769 -3.13 -20.97 39.37
CA GLN A 769 -1.77 -21.51 39.50
C GLN A 769 -1.01 -21.54 38.16
N PHE A 770 -1.70 -21.86 37.05
CA PHE A 770 -1.13 -21.84 35.72
C PHE A 770 -0.72 -20.43 35.28
N TYR A 771 -1.59 -19.43 35.43
CA TYR A 771 -1.29 -18.06 35.04
C TYR A 771 -0.21 -17.43 35.91
N ARG A 772 -0.20 -17.70 37.23
CA ARG A 772 0.90 -17.28 38.12
C ARG A 772 2.23 -17.83 37.62
N LYS A 773 2.38 -19.15 37.56
CA LYS A 773 3.63 -19.81 37.17
C LYS A 773 4.09 -19.40 35.76
N THR A 774 3.16 -19.25 34.82
CA THR A 774 3.46 -18.86 33.44
C THR A 774 3.92 -17.41 33.35
N SER A 775 3.22 -16.48 34.02
CA SER A 775 3.56 -15.06 33.99
C SER A 775 4.87 -14.79 34.73
N GLU A 776 5.11 -15.44 35.87
CA GLU A 776 6.38 -15.34 36.61
C GLU A 776 7.56 -15.90 35.80
N ARG A 777 7.36 -17.02 35.09
CA ARG A 777 8.36 -17.54 34.14
C ARG A 777 8.66 -16.51 33.04
N LEU A 778 7.62 -15.97 32.38
CA LEU A 778 7.80 -15.01 31.29
C LEU A 778 8.48 -13.70 31.76
N VAL A 779 8.17 -13.20 32.96
CA VAL A 779 8.91 -12.07 33.57
C VAL A 779 10.39 -12.42 33.79
N SER A 780 10.71 -13.66 34.17
CA SER A 780 12.10 -14.09 34.37
C SER A 780 12.85 -14.37 33.06
N GLU A 781 12.20 -14.92 32.05
CA GLU A 781 12.82 -15.37 30.79
C GLU A 781 12.88 -14.25 29.73
N SER A 782 11.86 -13.38 29.67
CA SER A 782 11.79 -12.25 28.73
C SER A 782 12.50 -10.98 29.24
N SER A 783 13.05 -10.99 30.47
CA SER A 783 13.78 -9.84 31.03
C SER A 783 15.28 -9.93 30.89
N TYR A 784 15.89 -8.79 30.55
CA TYR A 784 17.34 -8.62 30.41
C TYR A 784 17.84 -7.48 31.29
N ASN A 785 19.09 -7.56 31.73
CA ASN A 785 19.74 -6.46 32.43
C ASN A 785 20.33 -5.48 31.40
N LEU A 786 20.02 -4.19 31.54
CA LEU A 786 20.61 -3.11 30.76
C LEU A 786 20.91 -1.93 31.71
N ALA A 787 22.16 -1.48 31.70
CA ALA A 787 22.64 -0.39 32.56
C ALA A 787 22.34 -0.57 34.08
N GLY A 788 22.31 -1.81 34.58
CA GLY A 788 22.09 -2.11 36.00
C GLY A 788 20.63 -2.09 36.45
N ARG A 789 19.68 -2.11 35.51
CA ARG A 789 18.25 -2.34 35.78
C ARG A 789 17.72 -3.44 34.87
N ARG A 790 16.61 -4.08 35.27
CA ARG A 790 15.89 -5.01 34.42
C ARG A 790 15.03 -4.27 33.41
N PHE A 791 14.85 -4.87 32.23
CA PHE A 791 14.00 -4.41 31.14
C PHE A 791 13.26 -5.60 30.50
N ALA A 792 12.01 -5.38 30.08
CA ALA A 792 11.24 -6.33 29.25
C ALA A 792 10.14 -5.57 28.46
N ASP A 793 9.63 -6.16 27.37
CA ASP A 793 8.39 -5.73 26.72
C ASP A 793 7.21 -6.45 27.36
N VAL A 794 6.53 -5.79 28.31
CA VAL A 794 5.45 -6.41 29.08
C VAL A 794 4.21 -6.69 28.24
N VAL A 795 3.99 -5.96 27.14
CA VAL A 795 2.87 -6.25 26.24
C VAL A 795 3.26 -7.42 25.33
N ARG A 796 4.35 -7.29 24.57
CA ARG A 796 4.71 -8.26 23.53
C ARG A 796 5.13 -9.63 24.06
N ASP A 797 5.87 -9.67 25.17
CA ASP A 797 6.61 -10.87 25.62
C ASP A 797 6.02 -11.51 26.90
N ILE A 798 5.01 -10.87 27.51
CA ILE A 798 4.32 -11.36 28.72
C ILE A 798 2.80 -11.32 28.51
N GLY A 799 2.22 -10.12 28.34
CA GLY A 799 0.77 -9.88 28.23
C GLY A 799 0.12 -10.62 27.06
N ASN A 800 0.76 -10.57 25.89
CA ASN A 800 0.30 -11.23 24.67
C ASN A 800 0.61 -12.75 24.68
N VAL A 801 1.56 -13.21 25.49
CA VAL A 801 2.10 -14.58 25.44
C VAL A 801 1.50 -15.50 26.52
N ALA A 802 1.21 -15.00 27.73
CA ALA A 802 0.62 -15.83 28.79
C ALA A 802 -0.74 -16.47 28.40
N PRO A 803 -1.70 -15.74 27.77
CA PRO A 803 -2.94 -16.34 27.27
C PRO A 803 -2.71 -17.36 26.14
N VAL A 804 -1.68 -17.17 25.31
CA VAL A 804 -1.31 -18.10 24.22
C VAL A 804 -0.85 -19.45 24.78
N HIS A 805 -0.06 -19.45 25.86
CA HIS A 805 0.28 -20.69 26.58
C HIS A 805 -0.96 -21.40 27.12
N PHE A 806 -1.91 -20.65 27.69
CA PHE A 806 -3.14 -21.23 28.23
C PHE A 806 -3.99 -21.90 27.15
N VAL A 807 -4.34 -21.19 26.06
CA VAL A 807 -5.15 -21.80 24.99
C VAL A 807 -4.39 -22.93 24.29
N ALA A 808 -3.07 -22.85 24.17
CA ALA A 808 -2.28 -23.96 23.63
C ALA A 808 -2.32 -25.20 24.52
N ARG A 809 -2.28 -25.03 25.86
CA ARG A 809 -2.35 -26.15 26.81
C ARG A 809 -3.76 -26.73 26.91
N ALA A 810 -4.79 -25.89 26.96
CA ALA A 810 -6.18 -26.30 27.08
C ALA A 810 -6.73 -26.94 25.79
N PHE A 811 -6.48 -26.35 24.62
CA PHE A 811 -7.00 -26.85 23.34
C PHE A 811 -6.02 -27.73 22.56
N ASN A 812 -4.85 -28.02 23.15
CA ASN A 812 -3.78 -28.83 22.54
C ASN A 812 -3.36 -28.29 21.16
N LEU A 813 -3.21 -26.95 21.06
CA LEU A 813 -2.75 -26.27 19.86
C LEU A 813 -1.24 -26.54 19.67
N PRO A 814 -0.73 -26.57 18.43
CA PRO A 814 0.67 -26.92 18.14
C PRO A 814 1.63 -25.75 18.37
N LEU A 815 1.61 -25.18 19.57
CA LEU A 815 2.59 -24.20 20.05
C LEU A 815 3.95 -24.89 20.28
N LYS A 816 5.02 -24.28 19.81
CA LYS A 816 6.39 -24.75 19.93
C LYS A 816 7.02 -24.17 21.20
N THR A 817 7.44 -25.04 22.10
CA THR A 817 8.09 -24.71 23.37
C THR A 817 9.25 -25.66 23.65
N ALA A 818 10.01 -25.47 24.74
CA ALA A 818 11.01 -26.44 25.18
C ALA A 818 10.43 -27.83 25.49
N ASP A 819 9.19 -27.90 26.01
CA ASP A 819 8.45 -29.15 26.25
C ASP A 819 7.73 -29.71 24.99
N ASN A 820 7.66 -28.95 23.88
CA ASN A 820 7.00 -29.37 22.63
C ASN A 820 7.78 -28.92 21.38
N ASP A 821 8.82 -29.67 21.01
CA ASP A 821 9.67 -29.45 19.84
C ASP A 821 8.91 -29.53 18.51
N LYS A 822 7.83 -30.32 18.47
CA LYS A 822 6.94 -30.58 17.32
C LYS A 822 5.94 -29.46 17.01
N GLY A 823 5.84 -28.43 17.85
CA GLY A 823 4.98 -27.29 17.57
C GLY A 823 5.33 -26.60 16.25
N ILE A 824 4.31 -26.12 15.53
CA ILE A 824 4.45 -25.50 14.20
C ILE A 824 4.41 -23.97 14.25
N TYR A 825 3.94 -23.37 15.35
CA TYR A 825 3.97 -21.92 15.62
C TYR A 825 4.84 -21.64 16.85
N THR A 826 5.60 -20.55 16.85
CA THR A 826 6.14 -19.91 18.07
C THR A 826 5.05 -19.11 18.79
N GLU A 827 5.35 -18.61 20.00
CA GLU A 827 4.42 -17.82 20.82
C GLU A 827 3.90 -16.58 20.08
N HIS A 828 4.80 -15.77 19.51
CA HIS A 828 4.41 -14.56 18.77
C HIS A 828 3.75 -14.87 17.42
N GLU A 829 4.12 -15.95 16.73
CA GLU A 829 3.43 -16.37 15.50
C GLU A 829 1.99 -16.82 15.81
N LEU A 830 1.76 -17.57 16.90
CA LEU A 830 0.42 -17.98 17.31
C LEU A 830 -0.42 -16.79 17.80
N TYR A 831 0.19 -15.85 18.53
CA TYR A 831 -0.47 -14.59 18.90
C TYR A 831 -0.89 -13.77 17.66
N ALA A 832 0.00 -13.62 16.67
CA ALA A 832 -0.30 -12.90 15.44
C ALA A 832 -1.42 -13.56 14.62
N VAL A 833 -1.38 -14.89 14.49
CA VAL A 833 -2.46 -15.69 13.87
C VAL A 833 -3.80 -15.44 14.56
N LEU A 834 -3.86 -15.56 15.89
CA LEU A 834 -5.09 -15.36 16.65
C LEU A 834 -5.58 -13.91 16.56
N SER A 835 -4.67 -12.93 16.60
CA SER A 835 -4.99 -11.49 16.53
C SER A 835 -5.53 -11.07 15.16
N VAL A 836 -4.99 -11.62 14.06
CA VAL A 836 -5.52 -11.36 12.70
C VAL A 836 -6.92 -11.95 12.52
N ILE A 837 -7.18 -13.13 13.10
CA ILE A 837 -8.53 -13.72 13.11
C ILE A 837 -9.47 -12.92 14.04
N PHE A 838 -9.00 -12.44 15.19
CA PHE A 838 -9.78 -11.60 16.10
C PHE A 838 -10.23 -10.30 15.43
N ALA A 839 -9.30 -9.62 14.78
CA ALA A 839 -9.59 -8.41 14.00
C ALA A 839 -10.52 -8.66 12.80
N SER A 840 -10.70 -9.91 12.35
CA SER A 840 -11.63 -10.29 11.27
C SER A 840 -13.03 -10.65 11.78
N LEU A 841 -13.13 -11.25 12.98
CA LEU A 841 -14.40 -11.72 13.54
C LEU A 841 -15.08 -10.73 14.49
N PHE A 842 -14.32 -10.00 15.32
CA PHE A 842 -14.86 -9.29 16.49
C PHE A 842 -14.77 -7.76 16.42
N GLN A 843 -14.11 -7.19 15.41
CA GLN A 843 -13.78 -5.76 15.38
C GLN A 843 -14.14 -5.12 14.04
N ALA A 844 -14.64 -3.88 14.07
CA ALA A 844 -14.70 -3.05 12.87
C ALA A 844 -13.27 -2.74 12.39
N GLN A 845 -12.88 -3.41 11.30
CA GLN A 845 -11.62 -3.17 10.60
C GLN A 845 -11.59 -1.78 9.98
N ASP A 846 -10.39 -1.31 9.68
CA ASP A 846 -10.19 -0.25 8.69
C ASP A 846 -10.71 -0.75 7.33
N PRO A 847 -11.72 -0.12 6.69
CA PRO A 847 -12.33 -0.62 5.45
C PRO A 847 -11.34 -0.84 4.30
N VAL A 848 -10.24 -0.08 4.26
CA VAL A 848 -9.17 -0.26 3.26
C VAL A 848 -8.39 -1.56 3.54
N ARG A 849 -8.15 -1.89 4.81
CA ARG A 849 -7.34 -3.03 5.22
C ARG A 849 -8.18 -4.31 5.40
N ALA A 850 -9.49 -4.20 5.41
CA ALA A 850 -10.41 -5.31 5.64
C ALA A 850 -10.26 -6.43 4.58
N PHE A 851 -10.17 -6.08 3.29
CA PHE A 851 -9.99 -7.05 2.21
C PHE A 851 -8.73 -7.93 2.35
N PRO A 852 -7.50 -7.38 2.49
CA PRO A 852 -6.32 -8.20 2.74
C PRO A 852 -6.33 -8.90 4.11
N THR A 853 -6.85 -8.25 5.16
CA THR A 853 -6.90 -8.85 6.51
C THR A 853 -7.80 -10.08 6.54
N ASN A 854 -8.95 -10.05 5.84
CA ASN A 854 -9.86 -11.20 5.78
C ASN A 854 -9.29 -12.35 4.94
N GLN A 855 -8.51 -12.09 3.88
CA GLN A 855 -7.79 -13.16 3.17
C GLN A 855 -6.74 -13.82 4.08
N ALA A 856 -5.95 -13.03 4.80
CA ALA A 856 -4.96 -13.54 5.76
C ALA A 856 -5.64 -14.34 6.90
N ALA A 857 -6.67 -13.78 7.53
CA ALA A 857 -7.47 -14.43 8.57
C ALA A 857 -8.08 -15.74 8.09
N ARG A 858 -8.60 -15.80 6.86
CA ARG A 858 -9.13 -17.02 6.23
C ARG A 858 -8.05 -18.10 6.09
N THR A 859 -6.88 -17.75 5.55
CA THR A 859 -5.77 -18.71 5.42
C THR A 859 -5.30 -19.21 6.79
N PHE A 860 -5.09 -18.31 7.75
CA PHE A 860 -4.65 -18.68 9.10
C PHE A 860 -5.69 -19.49 9.86
N ALA A 861 -6.98 -19.17 9.77
CA ALA A 861 -8.05 -19.93 10.41
C ALA A 861 -8.15 -21.36 9.84
N ILE A 862 -8.09 -21.52 8.51
CA ILE A 862 -8.08 -22.84 7.87
C ILE A 862 -6.87 -23.66 8.32
N GLN A 863 -5.68 -23.06 8.38
CA GLN A 863 -4.46 -23.73 8.80
C GLN A 863 -4.49 -24.10 10.30
N LEU A 864 -4.94 -23.20 11.16
CA LEU A 864 -5.03 -23.39 12.60
C LEU A 864 -6.06 -24.47 12.95
N VAL A 865 -7.29 -24.38 12.42
CA VAL A 865 -8.33 -25.41 12.65
C VAL A 865 -7.86 -26.77 12.16
N SER A 866 -7.29 -26.86 10.95
CA SER A 866 -6.73 -28.11 10.40
C SER A 866 -5.66 -28.75 11.31
N SER A 867 -5.02 -27.98 12.18
CA SER A 867 -4.01 -28.50 13.11
C SER A 867 -4.58 -29.15 14.38
N PHE A 868 -5.77 -28.73 14.84
CA PHE A 868 -6.39 -29.22 16.08
C PHE A 868 -7.69 -30.00 15.88
N GLU A 869 -8.34 -29.93 14.71
CA GLU A 869 -9.61 -30.61 14.42
C GLU A 869 -9.55 -32.13 14.66
N SER A 870 -8.38 -32.75 14.45
CA SER A 870 -8.13 -34.17 14.75
C SER A 870 -8.23 -34.51 16.24
N ASN A 871 -7.81 -33.60 17.13
CA ASN A 871 -7.92 -33.75 18.58
C ASN A 871 -9.40 -33.72 19.02
N ILE A 872 -10.19 -32.80 18.46
CA ILE A 872 -11.64 -32.68 18.74
C ILE A 872 -12.39 -33.93 18.28
N LYS A 873 -11.96 -34.54 17.18
CA LYS A 873 -12.50 -35.82 16.66
C LYS A 873 -11.98 -37.07 17.41
N GLY A 874 -11.35 -36.90 18.58
CA GLY A 874 -10.87 -38.00 19.43
C GLY A 874 -9.67 -38.77 18.87
N THR A 875 -9.00 -38.26 17.84
CA THR A 875 -7.81 -38.88 17.23
C THR A 875 -6.53 -38.18 17.69
N LYS A 876 -5.41 -38.92 17.74
CA LYS A 876 -4.14 -38.41 18.27
C LYS A 876 -3.47 -37.49 17.26
N GLY A 877 -3.61 -36.17 17.42
CA GLY A 877 -3.08 -35.18 16.47
C GLY A 877 -1.56 -35.22 16.33
N PHE A 878 -1.07 -35.16 15.08
CA PHE A 878 0.35 -35.36 14.73
C PHE A 878 1.34 -34.39 15.39
N TYR A 879 0.89 -33.19 15.74
CA TYR A 879 1.71 -32.10 16.35
C TYR A 879 1.38 -31.86 17.83
N SER A 880 0.57 -32.73 18.43
CA SER A 880 0.26 -32.64 19.85
C SER A 880 1.46 -32.98 20.70
N SER A 881 1.61 -32.25 21.82
CA SER A 881 2.52 -32.69 22.88
C SER A 881 2.02 -34.02 23.43
N SER A 882 2.94 -34.91 23.84
CA SER A 882 2.57 -36.06 24.67
C SER A 882 2.27 -35.58 26.09
N ALA A 883 1.09 -34.97 26.27
CA ALA A 883 0.67 -34.30 27.49
C ALA A 883 0.92 -35.21 28.71
N LYS A 884 1.69 -34.68 29.67
CA LYS A 884 1.87 -35.32 30.98
C LYS A 884 0.48 -35.43 31.62
N LYS A 885 -0.04 -36.66 31.76
CA LYS A 885 -1.41 -36.95 32.23
C LYS A 885 -1.74 -36.39 33.64
N SER A 886 -0.73 -35.87 34.34
CA SER A 886 -0.80 -35.29 35.68
C SER A 886 -0.90 -33.76 35.71
N GLU A 887 -1.01 -33.06 34.56
CA GLU A 887 -1.08 -31.60 34.53
C GLU A 887 -2.54 -31.09 34.43
N PRO A 888 -3.07 -30.37 35.44
CA PRO A 888 -4.53 -30.20 35.58
C PRO A 888 -5.22 -29.42 34.45
N VAL A 889 -4.63 -28.33 33.97
CA VAL A 889 -5.16 -27.55 32.82
C VAL A 889 -5.30 -28.41 31.55
N SER A 890 -4.52 -29.48 31.42
CA SER A 890 -4.67 -30.44 30.30
C SER A 890 -5.88 -31.35 30.46
N ALA A 891 -6.25 -31.70 31.70
CA ALA A 891 -7.43 -32.51 32.00
C ALA A 891 -8.71 -31.68 31.85
N PHE A 892 -8.71 -30.44 32.36
CA PHE A 892 -9.75 -29.45 32.06
C PHE A 892 -9.93 -29.27 30.56
N GLY A 893 -8.85 -28.99 29.83
CA GLY A 893 -8.85 -28.84 28.37
C GLY A 893 -9.38 -30.05 27.61
N ALA A 894 -8.99 -31.27 28.00
CA ALA A 894 -9.50 -32.50 27.40
C ALA A 894 -11.00 -32.71 27.65
N ASN A 895 -11.50 -32.36 28.84
CA ASN A 895 -12.93 -32.40 29.15
C ASN A 895 -13.69 -31.34 28.35
N LEU A 896 -13.19 -30.10 28.29
CA LEU A 896 -13.76 -29.01 27.49
C LEU A 896 -13.85 -29.35 25.99
N VAL A 897 -12.80 -29.93 25.42
CA VAL A 897 -12.78 -30.38 24.03
C VAL A 897 -13.76 -31.54 23.81
N LYS A 898 -13.88 -32.48 24.75
CA LYS A 898 -14.87 -33.57 24.70
C LYS A 898 -16.29 -33.02 24.72
N GLU A 899 -16.60 -32.08 25.59
CA GLU A 899 -17.94 -31.49 25.70
C GLU A 899 -18.30 -30.66 24.47
N LEU A 900 -17.41 -29.78 24.00
CA LEU A 900 -17.59 -29.06 22.74
C LEU A 900 -17.70 -29.97 21.50
N SER A 901 -17.13 -31.19 21.53
CA SER A 901 -17.30 -32.15 20.43
C SER A 901 -18.73 -32.69 20.30
N LYS A 902 -19.56 -32.62 21.37
CA LYS A 902 -20.98 -33.00 21.32
C LYS A 902 -21.77 -32.13 20.33
N SER A 903 -21.35 -30.89 20.09
CA SER A 903 -22.00 -29.93 19.20
C SER A 903 -22.06 -30.36 17.72
N GLY A 904 -21.21 -31.30 17.29
CA GLY A 904 -21.21 -31.82 15.93
C GLY A 904 -19.92 -31.60 15.15
N LYS A 905 -19.99 -31.74 13.82
CA LYS A 905 -18.82 -31.84 12.94
C LYS A 905 -18.11 -30.52 12.68
N ASP A 906 -18.77 -29.39 12.92
CA ASP A 906 -18.29 -28.02 12.73
C ASP A 906 -17.87 -27.33 14.04
N ALA A 907 -17.93 -28.00 15.20
CA ALA A 907 -17.56 -27.45 16.51
C ALA A 907 -16.16 -26.82 16.56
N ALA A 908 -15.21 -27.32 15.76
CA ALA A 908 -13.89 -26.71 15.64
C ALA A 908 -13.92 -25.26 15.12
N TRP A 909 -14.91 -24.95 14.28
CA TRP A 909 -15.19 -23.65 13.67
C TRP A 909 -16.20 -22.82 14.46
N THR A 910 -17.32 -23.42 14.89
CA THR A 910 -18.43 -22.69 15.54
C THR A 910 -18.24 -22.50 17.04
N GLN A 911 -17.42 -23.35 17.69
CA GLN A 911 -17.20 -23.33 19.14
C GLN A 911 -15.74 -23.01 19.52
N VAL A 912 -14.76 -23.79 19.05
CA VAL A 912 -13.37 -23.68 19.53
C VAL A 912 -12.66 -22.45 18.99
N LEU A 913 -12.64 -22.25 17.65
CA LEU A 913 -11.91 -21.14 17.03
C LEU A 913 -12.32 -19.75 17.57
N PRO A 914 -13.62 -19.39 17.64
CA PRO A 914 -14.03 -18.06 18.13
C PRO A 914 -13.61 -17.85 19.58
N THR A 915 -13.67 -18.90 20.40
CA THR A 915 -13.34 -18.86 21.83
C THR A 915 -11.84 -18.64 22.08
N ILE A 916 -10.95 -19.38 21.42
CA ILE A 916 -9.50 -19.19 21.60
C ILE A 916 -9.02 -17.83 21.07
N VAL A 917 -9.65 -17.35 19.99
CA VAL A 917 -9.40 -16.04 19.38
C VAL A 917 -9.88 -14.91 20.29
N ALA A 918 -11.09 -15.04 20.85
CA ALA A 918 -11.66 -14.14 21.82
C ALA A 918 -10.80 -14.02 23.09
N LEU A 919 -10.47 -15.16 23.71
CA LEU A 919 -9.84 -15.21 25.04
C LEU A 919 -8.43 -14.61 25.05
N VAL A 920 -7.61 -14.91 24.05
CA VAL A 920 -6.24 -14.38 23.96
C VAL A 920 -6.24 -12.87 23.77
N ALA A 921 -7.10 -12.36 22.89
CA ALA A 921 -7.14 -10.94 22.57
C ALA A 921 -7.67 -10.07 23.73
N THR A 922 -8.77 -10.47 24.38
CA THR A 922 -9.36 -9.65 25.46
C THR A 922 -8.49 -9.64 26.72
N GLN A 923 -7.87 -10.75 27.09
CA GLN A 923 -6.95 -10.81 28.25
C GLN A 923 -5.69 -9.97 28.01
N ALA A 924 -5.09 -10.11 26.82
CA ALA A 924 -3.93 -9.31 26.41
C ALA A 924 -4.23 -7.80 26.41
N GLU A 925 -5.35 -7.39 25.80
CA GLU A 925 -5.77 -5.98 25.78
C GLU A 925 -6.04 -5.46 27.20
N THR A 926 -6.80 -6.21 28.01
CA THR A 926 -7.18 -5.79 29.38
C THR A 926 -5.95 -5.55 30.24
N PHE A 927 -5.02 -6.52 30.27
CA PHE A 927 -3.76 -6.42 30.99
C PHE A 927 -2.91 -5.22 30.51
N ALA A 928 -2.73 -5.08 29.20
CA ALA A 928 -1.87 -4.04 28.63
C ALA A 928 -2.41 -2.62 28.90
N ARG A 929 -3.72 -2.42 28.76
CA ARG A 929 -4.38 -1.13 28.97
C ARG A 929 -4.41 -0.72 30.45
N ALA A 930 -4.72 -1.66 31.35
CA ALA A 930 -4.66 -1.39 32.79
C ALA A 930 -3.24 -1.06 33.24
N LEU A 931 -2.23 -1.79 32.77
CA LEU A 931 -0.84 -1.54 33.12
C LEU A 931 -0.33 -0.19 32.55
N ASP A 932 -0.68 0.16 31.32
CA ASP A 932 -0.38 1.49 30.74
C ASP A 932 -0.98 2.61 31.59
N TYR A 933 -2.24 2.49 32.05
CA TYR A 933 -2.89 3.47 32.90
C TYR A 933 -2.12 3.72 34.21
N TYR A 934 -1.77 2.68 34.98
CA TYR A 934 -1.05 2.88 36.25
C TYR A 934 0.41 3.29 36.08
N LEU A 935 1.03 2.96 34.94
CA LEU A 935 2.35 3.49 34.57
C LEU A 935 2.29 4.90 33.96
N SER A 936 1.10 5.45 33.68
CA SER A 936 0.91 6.84 33.21
C SER A 936 0.97 7.84 34.38
N PRO A 937 1.18 9.15 34.11
CA PRO A 937 1.11 10.18 35.15
C PRO A 937 -0.20 10.22 35.94
N ALA A 938 -1.31 9.76 35.38
CA ALA A 938 -2.62 9.77 36.04
C ALA A 938 -2.75 8.66 37.10
N GLY A 939 -2.36 7.42 36.78
CA GLY A 939 -2.48 6.27 37.68
C GLY A 939 -1.27 6.04 38.60
N LYS A 940 -0.15 6.74 38.40
CA LYS A 940 1.13 6.49 39.10
C LYS A 940 1.04 6.59 40.64
N SER A 941 0.10 7.36 41.15
CA SER A 941 -0.22 7.49 42.59
C SER A 941 -0.56 6.15 43.26
N HIS A 942 -1.20 5.23 42.55
CA HIS A 942 -1.66 3.95 43.10
C HIS A 942 -0.59 2.85 43.06
N LEU A 943 0.48 3.00 42.26
CA LEU A 943 1.52 1.99 42.11
C LEU A 943 2.12 1.47 43.44
N PRO A 944 2.37 2.29 44.49
CA PRO A 944 2.90 1.78 45.75
C PRO A 944 1.94 0.83 46.47
N GLU A 945 0.63 1.09 46.43
CA GLU A 945 -0.37 0.20 47.04
C GLU A 945 -0.53 -1.08 46.21
N ILE A 946 -0.61 -0.95 44.88
CA ILE A 946 -0.71 -2.08 43.96
C ILE A 946 0.53 -2.98 44.06
N HIS A 947 1.73 -2.41 44.21
CA HIS A 947 2.98 -3.15 44.44
C HIS A 947 2.93 -3.95 45.75
N ASN A 948 2.49 -3.33 46.85
CA ASN A 948 2.34 -4.00 48.14
C ASN A 948 1.32 -5.16 48.07
N LEU A 949 0.18 -4.96 47.42
CA LEU A 949 -0.83 -6.00 47.17
C LEU A 949 -0.30 -7.13 46.27
N ALA A 950 0.49 -6.80 45.25
CA ALA A 950 1.07 -7.77 44.32
C ALA A 950 2.16 -8.63 44.97
N ALA A 951 3.00 -8.03 45.82
CA ALA A 951 4.08 -8.70 46.56
C ALA A 951 3.58 -9.49 47.79
N ALA A 952 2.40 -9.17 48.34
CA ALA A 952 1.79 -9.90 49.44
C ALA A 952 1.36 -11.33 49.03
N PRO A 953 1.27 -12.28 49.98
CA PRO A 953 0.61 -13.57 49.75
C PRO A 953 -0.82 -13.39 49.24
N SER A 954 -1.19 -14.20 48.25
CA SER A 954 -2.50 -14.16 47.59
C SER A 954 -3.58 -14.75 48.50
N THR A 955 -4.43 -13.87 49.02
CA THR A 955 -5.71 -14.16 49.68
C THR A 955 -6.87 -13.67 48.80
N PRO A 956 -8.11 -14.17 48.98
CA PRO A 956 -9.27 -13.74 48.21
C PRO A 956 -9.48 -12.21 48.19
N GLU A 957 -9.23 -11.56 49.32
CA GLU A 957 -9.36 -10.10 49.46
C GLU A 957 -8.26 -9.36 48.67
N SER A 958 -7.03 -9.87 48.69
CA SER A 958 -5.92 -9.31 47.90
C SER A 958 -6.13 -9.50 46.39
N ASP A 959 -6.71 -10.63 45.99
CA ASP A 959 -6.98 -10.95 44.59
C ASP A 959 -8.16 -10.11 44.08
N ALA A 960 -9.22 -9.93 44.88
CA ALA A 960 -10.35 -9.05 44.57
C ALA A 960 -9.92 -7.58 44.44
N LEU A 961 -9.04 -7.08 45.32
CA LEU A 961 -8.51 -5.72 45.21
C LEU A 961 -7.61 -5.52 43.98
N LEU A 962 -6.72 -6.47 43.66
CA LEU A 962 -5.93 -6.41 42.44
C LEU A 962 -6.79 -6.49 41.18
N LEU A 963 -7.84 -7.33 41.18
CA LEU A 963 -8.83 -7.40 40.12
C LEU A 963 -9.55 -6.05 39.96
N GLY A 964 -10.04 -5.45 41.06
CA GLY A 964 -10.66 -4.13 41.04
C GLY A 964 -9.74 -3.05 40.44
N TYR A 965 -8.45 -3.06 40.80
CA TYR A 965 -7.46 -2.20 40.17
C TYR A 965 -7.33 -2.47 38.65
N VAL A 966 -7.30 -3.73 38.19
CA VAL A 966 -7.28 -4.03 36.74
C VAL A 966 -8.53 -3.53 36.03
N LEU A 967 -9.72 -3.72 36.61
CA LEU A 967 -11.00 -3.32 36.03
C LEU A 967 -11.11 -1.78 35.90
N GLU A 968 -10.75 -1.03 36.95
CA GLU A 968 -10.68 0.44 36.90
C GLU A 968 -9.61 0.93 35.93
N GLY A 969 -8.42 0.31 35.91
CA GLY A 969 -7.34 0.69 35.01
C GLY A 969 -7.71 0.47 33.54
N PHE A 970 -8.45 -0.59 33.24
CA PHE A 970 -9.03 -0.80 31.91
C PHE A 970 -10.08 0.25 31.57
N ARG A 971 -11.04 0.51 32.48
CA ARG A 971 -12.12 1.50 32.29
C ARG A 971 -11.59 2.92 32.05
N LEU A 972 -10.57 3.33 32.81
CA LEU A 972 -9.95 4.66 32.74
C LEU A 972 -8.86 4.78 31.66
N SER A 973 -8.46 3.68 31.01
CA SER A 973 -7.50 3.73 29.90
C SER A 973 -8.03 4.47 28.66
N GLY A 974 -9.35 4.51 28.48
CA GLY A 974 -10.04 5.06 27.31
C GLY A 974 -11.23 4.18 26.87
N PRO A 975 -11.94 4.53 25.79
CA PRO A 975 -13.11 3.78 25.34
C PRO A 975 -12.78 2.35 24.87
N SER A 976 -13.74 1.43 25.04
CA SER A 976 -13.78 0.11 24.42
C SER A 976 -15.24 -0.29 24.15
N GLY A 977 -15.47 -1.25 23.25
CA GLY A 977 -16.82 -1.69 22.88
C GLY A 977 -16.86 -2.70 21.73
N SER A 978 -18.01 -3.35 21.54
CA SER A 978 -18.24 -4.38 20.51
C SER A 978 -19.41 -4.07 19.58
N TYR A 979 -19.51 -4.80 18.48
CA TYR A 979 -20.58 -4.66 17.49
C TYR A 979 -21.60 -5.81 17.59
N HIS A 980 -22.87 -5.45 17.46
CA HIS A 980 -24.02 -6.36 17.49
C HIS A 980 -24.99 -6.02 16.37
N GLU A 981 -25.90 -6.93 16.05
CA GLU A 981 -26.91 -6.83 15.00
C GLU A 981 -28.30 -6.92 15.63
N ALA A 982 -29.16 -5.94 15.34
CA ALA A 982 -30.55 -5.97 15.78
C ALA A 982 -31.32 -7.06 15.02
N SER A 983 -31.91 -8.01 15.74
CA SER A 983 -32.76 -9.07 15.19
C SER A 983 -34.26 -8.71 15.18
N THR A 984 -34.65 -7.68 15.93
CA THR A 984 -36.01 -7.13 15.98
C THR A 984 -35.99 -5.60 15.85
N PRO A 985 -37.03 -4.95 15.29
CA PRO A 985 -37.11 -3.49 15.24
C PRO A 985 -37.09 -2.93 16.65
N THR A 986 -36.11 -2.08 16.97
CA THR A 986 -35.90 -1.62 18.36
C THR A 986 -35.54 -0.14 18.41
N THR A 987 -36.01 0.59 19.42
CA THR A 987 -35.69 2.02 19.59
C THR A 987 -34.45 2.19 20.47
N LEU A 988 -33.43 2.88 19.96
CA LEU A 988 -32.20 3.23 20.69
C LEU A 988 -31.96 4.73 20.55
N SER A 989 -31.89 5.45 21.69
CA SER A 989 -31.71 6.91 21.75
C SER A 989 -32.64 7.66 20.78
N GLU A 990 -33.95 7.46 20.95
CA GLU A 990 -35.05 8.07 20.17
C GLU A 990 -35.07 7.72 18.66
N LYS A 991 -34.21 6.80 18.18
CA LYS A 991 -34.21 6.34 16.79
C LYS A 991 -34.59 4.87 16.68
N THR A 992 -35.50 4.55 15.76
CA THR A 992 -35.78 3.17 15.37
C THR A 992 -34.58 2.59 14.62
N VAL A 993 -34.19 1.37 15.00
CA VAL A 993 -33.14 0.56 14.39
C VAL A 993 -33.80 -0.69 13.84
N GLU A 994 -33.69 -0.88 12.51
CA GLU A 994 -34.36 -1.97 11.80
C GLU A 994 -33.60 -3.30 11.91
N PRO A 995 -34.27 -4.46 11.76
CA PRO A 995 -33.61 -5.77 11.72
C PRO A 995 -32.48 -5.85 10.69
N GLY A 996 -31.37 -6.48 11.05
CA GLY A 996 -30.14 -6.55 10.25
C GLY A 996 -29.24 -5.31 10.39
N SER A 997 -29.65 -4.27 11.12
CA SER A 997 -28.79 -3.11 11.39
C SER A 997 -27.70 -3.44 12.41
N THR A 998 -26.45 -3.13 12.07
CA THR A 998 -25.34 -3.18 13.03
C THR A 998 -25.39 -1.97 13.97
N ILE A 999 -25.12 -2.20 15.26
CA ILE A 999 -24.99 -1.21 16.34
C ILE A 999 -23.65 -1.40 17.07
N TYR A 1000 -23.07 -0.32 17.57
CA TYR A 1000 -21.88 -0.31 18.42
C TYR A 1000 -22.26 -0.11 19.89
N VAL A 1001 -21.68 -0.90 20.80
CA VAL A 1001 -21.99 -0.88 22.24
C VAL A 1001 -20.72 -0.66 23.05
N SER A 1002 -20.68 0.41 23.84
CA SER A 1002 -19.58 0.71 24.76
C SER A 1002 -19.52 -0.32 25.89
N HIS A 1003 -18.30 -0.78 26.19
CA HIS A 1003 -17.98 -1.60 27.36
C HIS A 1003 -17.51 -0.76 28.55
N THR A 1004 -17.18 0.51 28.32
CA THR A 1004 -16.60 1.43 29.31
C THR A 1004 -17.41 2.73 29.38
N PRO A 1005 -18.70 2.68 29.74
CA PRO A 1005 -19.52 3.87 29.93
C PRO A 1005 -19.01 4.68 31.14
N LEU A 1006 -18.69 5.96 30.96
CA LEU A 1006 -18.28 6.89 32.02
C LEU A 1006 -19.51 7.48 32.74
N ASP A 1007 -20.53 6.66 32.95
CA ASP A 1007 -21.85 7.09 33.42
C ASP A 1007 -21.83 7.26 34.94
N ALA A 1008 -21.91 8.51 35.41
CA ALA A 1008 -21.86 8.86 36.83
C ALA A 1008 -23.01 8.26 37.66
N ALA A 1009 -24.10 7.80 37.02
CA ALA A 1009 -25.18 7.09 37.70
C ALA A 1009 -24.79 5.65 38.11
N CYS A 1010 -23.87 5.02 37.38
CA CYS A 1010 -23.34 3.68 37.69
C CYS A 1010 -21.97 3.72 38.36
N PHE A 1011 -21.13 4.71 38.00
CA PHE A 1011 -19.80 4.94 38.54
C PHE A 1011 -19.75 6.29 39.27
N PRO A 1012 -20.16 6.36 40.56
CA PRO A 1012 -19.95 7.55 41.38
C PRO A 1012 -18.49 7.99 41.37
N GLU A 1013 -18.23 9.27 41.14
CA GLU A 1013 -16.89 9.80 40.86
C GLU A 1013 -16.19 9.02 39.72
N PRO A 1014 -16.68 9.12 38.46
CA PRO A 1014 -16.30 8.19 37.39
C PRO A 1014 -14.81 8.29 37.02
N ASP A 1015 -14.18 9.45 37.18
CA ASP A 1015 -12.75 9.65 36.88
C ASP A 1015 -11.81 9.17 38.00
N VAL A 1016 -12.35 8.72 39.14
CA VAL A 1016 -11.60 8.24 40.31
C VAL A 1016 -11.51 6.71 40.29
N VAL A 1017 -10.30 6.20 40.57
CA VAL A 1017 -10.02 4.76 40.76
C VAL A 1017 -10.61 4.30 42.10
N ASP A 1018 -11.62 3.44 42.08
CA ASP A 1018 -12.04 2.67 43.26
C ASP A 1018 -11.99 1.14 42.97
N PRO A 1019 -11.01 0.41 43.53
CA PRO A 1019 -10.90 -1.04 43.34
C PRO A 1019 -11.95 -1.84 44.15
N ARG A 1020 -12.89 -1.19 44.85
CA ARG A 1020 -13.95 -1.84 45.65
C ARG A 1020 -15.34 -1.75 45.01
N ARG A 1021 -15.48 -1.13 43.83
CA ARG A 1021 -16.73 -1.12 43.05
C ARG A 1021 -17.18 -2.56 42.75
N PRO A 1022 -18.49 -2.89 42.78
CA PRO A 1022 -18.99 -4.23 42.44
C PRO A 1022 -18.53 -4.71 41.07
N THR A 1023 -18.15 -6.00 40.97
CA THR A 1023 -17.74 -6.66 39.72
C THR A 1023 -18.81 -6.56 38.63
N ASP A 1024 -20.08 -6.55 39.04
CA ASP A 1024 -21.25 -6.60 38.16
C ASP A 1024 -21.58 -5.23 37.54
N SER A 1025 -20.86 -4.17 37.94
CA SER A 1025 -20.84 -2.87 37.25
C SER A 1025 -19.99 -2.89 35.97
N TYR A 1026 -19.12 -3.88 35.76
CA TYR A 1026 -18.17 -3.90 34.64
C TYR A 1026 -18.68 -4.76 33.47
N VAL A 1027 -19.30 -4.11 32.48
CA VAL A 1027 -20.03 -4.80 31.39
C VAL A 1027 -19.14 -5.43 30.29
N GLN A 1028 -17.82 -5.27 30.31
CA GLN A 1028 -16.93 -5.82 29.25
C GLN A 1028 -16.95 -7.36 29.10
N TYR A 1029 -17.46 -8.10 30.10
CA TYR A 1029 -17.60 -9.55 30.06
C TYR A 1029 -19.06 -10.03 29.92
N ALA A 1030 -20.03 -9.13 29.72
CA ALA A 1030 -21.45 -9.45 29.90
C ALA A 1030 -22.11 -10.30 28.78
N ALA A 1031 -21.51 -10.42 27.60
CA ALA A 1031 -22.12 -11.17 26.48
C ALA A 1031 -21.13 -11.67 25.41
N GLY A 1032 -21.59 -12.66 24.63
CA GLY A 1032 -20.90 -13.21 23.45
C GLY A 1032 -19.79 -14.21 23.76
N PRO A 1033 -18.99 -14.63 22.75
CA PRO A 1033 -17.98 -15.68 22.90
C PRO A 1033 -16.89 -15.40 23.96
N HIS A 1034 -16.71 -14.14 24.35
CA HIS A 1034 -15.80 -13.72 25.42
C HIS A 1034 -16.29 -14.18 26.82
N ALA A 1035 -17.59 -14.41 27.01
CA ALA A 1035 -18.18 -14.83 28.28
C ALA A 1035 -18.13 -16.34 28.53
N PHE A 1036 -18.07 -17.15 27.46
CA PHE A 1036 -18.18 -18.63 27.53
C PHE A 1036 -17.06 -19.31 28.31
N LEU A 1037 -15.82 -18.82 28.22
CA LEU A 1037 -14.74 -19.24 29.11
C LEU A 1037 -14.48 -18.24 30.24
N GLY A 1038 -15.57 -17.69 30.75
CA GLY A 1038 -15.64 -16.94 31.98
C GLY A 1038 -15.15 -15.51 31.86
N ALA A 1039 -15.99 -14.60 32.34
CA ALA A 1039 -15.49 -13.43 33.07
C ALA A 1039 -14.44 -13.90 34.10
N GLU A 1040 -14.80 -14.91 34.93
CA GLU A 1040 -13.97 -15.46 36.01
C GLU A 1040 -12.56 -15.89 35.59
N LEU A 1041 -12.39 -16.79 34.61
CA LEU A 1041 -11.03 -17.20 34.21
C LEU A 1041 -10.24 -16.04 33.58
N SER A 1042 -10.92 -15.12 32.91
CA SER A 1042 -10.28 -13.94 32.33
C SER A 1042 -9.84 -12.94 33.40
N GLN A 1043 -10.66 -12.74 34.43
CA GLN A 1043 -10.37 -11.94 35.61
C GLN A 1043 -9.19 -12.56 36.41
N VAL A 1044 -9.18 -13.88 36.62
CA VAL A 1044 -8.06 -14.61 37.22
C VAL A 1044 -6.78 -14.45 36.40
N ALA A 1045 -6.86 -14.65 35.08
CA ALA A 1045 -5.72 -14.56 34.18
C ALA A 1045 -5.06 -13.17 34.26
N VAL A 1046 -5.84 -12.11 34.05
CA VAL A 1046 -5.31 -10.74 34.09
C VAL A 1046 -4.82 -10.37 35.49
N THR A 1047 -5.47 -10.83 36.56
CA THR A 1047 -5.04 -10.56 37.95
C THR A 1047 -3.68 -11.19 38.25
N GLU A 1048 -3.45 -12.44 37.87
CA GLU A 1048 -2.15 -13.11 38.08
C GLU A 1048 -1.05 -12.57 37.15
N MET A 1049 -1.38 -12.19 35.90
CA MET A 1049 -0.46 -11.51 34.99
C MET A 1049 -0.04 -10.13 35.55
N PHE A 1050 -1.00 -9.36 36.05
CA PHE A 1050 -0.81 -8.04 36.66
C PHE A 1050 0.00 -8.15 37.96
N ARG A 1051 -0.34 -9.11 38.84
CA ARG A 1051 0.43 -9.48 40.04
C ARG A 1051 1.89 -9.82 39.72
N ALA A 1052 2.12 -10.67 38.72
CA ALA A 1052 3.46 -11.12 38.34
C ALA A 1052 4.39 -9.99 37.86
N VAL A 1053 3.84 -8.94 37.24
CA VAL A 1053 4.59 -7.76 36.80
C VAL A 1053 4.71 -6.71 37.91
N LEU A 1054 3.62 -6.35 38.60
CA LEU A 1054 3.62 -5.25 39.57
C LEU A 1054 4.28 -5.57 40.91
N LYS A 1055 4.55 -6.85 41.22
CA LYS A 1055 5.48 -7.24 42.29
C LYS A 1055 6.94 -6.85 42.01
N CYS A 1056 7.29 -6.42 40.80
CA CYS A 1056 8.63 -5.95 40.47
C CYS A 1056 8.91 -4.59 41.14
N LYS A 1057 9.98 -4.52 41.93
CA LYS A 1057 10.33 -3.32 42.70
C LYS A 1057 10.81 -2.18 41.79
N GLY A 1058 10.33 -0.96 42.02
CA GLY A 1058 10.76 0.21 41.23
C GLY A 1058 10.30 0.20 39.77
N LEU A 1059 9.23 -0.54 39.45
CA LEU A 1059 8.67 -0.65 38.11
C LEU A 1059 8.26 0.72 37.54
N ALA A 1060 8.73 1.02 36.33
CA ALA A 1060 8.41 2.21 35.57
C ALA A 1060 8.44 1.92 34.05
N ARG A 1061 7.89 2.84 33.24
CA ARG A 1061 8.11 2.85 31.77
C ARG A 1061 9.61 2.91 31.46
N ALA A 1062 10.04 2.28 30.37
CA ALA A 1062 11.37 2.50 29.81
C ALA A 1062 11.52 3.98 29.39
N PRO A 1063 12.72 4.58 29.45
CA PRO A 1063 12.92 5.97 29.03
C PRO A 1063 12.63 6.19 27.54
N GLY A 1064 11.89 7.27 27.23
CA GLY A 1064 11.54 7.66 25.86
C GLY A 1064 10.44 6.82 25.21
N PRO A 1065 10.21 6.96 23.89
CA PRO A 1065 9.03 6.42 23.21
C PRO A 1065 8.84 4.90 23.28
N GLN A 1066 9.89 4.12 23.60
CA GLN A 1066 9.75 2.67 23.78
C GLN A 1066 9.01 2.29 25.07
N GLY A 1067 8.87 3.21 26.03
CA GLY A 1067 8.06 3.02 27.23
C GLY A 1067 6.61 3.51 27.11
N GLU A 1068 6.20 3.98 25.94
CA GLU A 1068 4.84 4.43 25.67
C GLU A 1068 4.06 3.34 24.93
N LEU A 1069 2.88 2.97 25.44
CA LEU A 1069 1.90 2.24 24.63
C LEU A 1069 1.29 3.22 23.62
N LYS A 1070 2.04 3.50 22.55
CA LYS A 1070 1.74 4.55 21.58
C LYS A 1070 0.35 4.30 20.98
N ARG A 1071 -0.54 5.27 21.18
CA ARG A 1071 -1.96 5.19 20.82
C ARG A 1071 -2.44 6.42 20.04
N VAL A 1072 -3.43 6.21 19.21
CA VAL A 1072 -4.19 7.24 18.47
C VAL A 1072 -5.67 7.04 18.82
N VAL A 1073 -6.41 8.15 19.00
CA VAL A 1073 -7.85 8.12 19.25
C VAL A 1073 -8.55 8.72 18.03
N ASP A 1074 -9.69 8.17 17.63
CA ASP A 1074 -10.48 8.72 16.53
C ASP A 1074 -11.10 10.09 16.88
N LYS A 1075 -11.45 10.87 15.84
CA LYS A 1075 -12.03 12.22 15.98
C LYS A 1075 -13.30 12.27 16.85
N GLU A 1076 -14.05 11.17 16.89
CA GLU A 1076 -15.30 11.05 17.65
C GLU A 1076 -15.08 10.56 19.09
N GLY A 1077 -13.84 10.36 19.52
CA GLY A 1077 -13.50 9.94 20.89
C GLY A 1077 -14.02 8.56 21.28
N GLY A 1078 -14.36 7.72 20.31
CA GLY A 1078 -15.03 6.43 20.51
C GLY A 1078 -14.15 5.21 20.28
N LYS A 1079 -12.99 5.35 19.62
CA LYS A 1079 -12.10 4.22 19.30
C LYS A 1079 -10.63 4.58 19.56
N VAL A 1080 -9.99 3.78 20.40
CA VAL A 1080 -8.52 3.77 20.55
C VAL A 1080 -7.92 2.78 19.53
N GLN A 1081 -6.81 3.16 18.92
CA GLN A 1081 -5.95 2.31 18.12
C GLN A 1081 -4.51 2.43 18.61
N TYR A 1082 -3.70 1.39 18.42
CA TYR A 1082 -2.33 1.31 18.90
C TYR A 1082 -1.35 1.30 17.72
N MET A 1083 -0.12 1.72 17.93
CA MET A 1083 0.94 1.60 16.93
C MET A 1083 1.75 0.32 17.15
N ARG A 1084 2.17 -0.33 16.07
CA ARG A 1084 3.25 -1.34 16.09
C ARG A 1084 4.58 -0.72 16.57
N GLU A 1085 5.55 -1.55 16.96
CA GLU A 1085 6.90 -1.11 17.36
C GLU A 1085 7.63 -0.28 16.27
N ASP A 1086 7.33 -0.51 14.99
CA ASP A 1086 7.86 0.28 13.87
C ASP A 1086 7.15 1.63 13.64
N TRP A 1087 6.07 1.92 14.37
CA TRP A 1087 5.13 3.02 14.13
C TRP A 1087 4.58 3.05 12.68
N GLY A 1088 4.70 1.93 11.96
CA GLY A 1088 4.32 1.82 10.56
C GLY A 1088 2.86 1.42 10.32
N GLN A 1089 2.11 1.02 11.36
CA GLN A 1089 0.73 0.61 11.21
C GLN A 1089 -0.07 0.79 12.51
N LEU A 1090 -1.31 1.30 12.35
CA LEU A 1090 -2.36 1.26 13.38
C LEU A 1090 -2.95 -0.16 13.51
N THR A 1091 -2.89 -0.73 14.70
CA THR A 1091 -3.58 -1.95 15.14
C THR A 1091 -4.76 -1.60 16.05
N SER A 1092 -5.63 -2.59 16.30
CA SER A 1092 -6.73 -2.51 17.25
C SER A 1092 -6.38 -3.06 18.64
N LEU A 1093 -5.37 -3.93 18.73
CA LEU A 1093 -4.83 -4.49 19.97
C LEU A 1093 -3.47 -3.88 20.34
N PRO A 1094 -3.15 -3.74 21.64
CA PRO A 1094 -1.81 -3.37 22.13
C PRO A 1094 -0.70 -4.29 21.61
N VAL A 1095 0.42 -3.71 21.16
CA VAL A 1095 1.51 -4.46 20.50
C VAL A 1095 2.78 -4.53 21.34
N THR A 1096 3.21 -3.41 21.92
CA THR A 1096 4.50 -3.25 22.62
C THR A 1096 4.38 -2.18 23.70
N MET A 1097 5.06 -2.38 24.84
CA MET A 1097 5.43 -1.33 25.79
C MET A 1097 6.57 -1.86 26.67
N LYS A 1098 7.73 -1.20 26.63
CA LYS A 1098 8.89 -1.61 27.43
C LYS A 1098 8.87 -0.95 28.80
N VAL A 1099 9.17 -1.74 29.82
CA VAL A 1099 9.26 -1.28 31.22
C VAL A 1099 10.60 -1.64 31.80
N THR A 1100 10.93 -1.00 32.93
CA THR A 1100 12.17 -1.22 33.67
C THR A 1100 11.93 -1.24 35.17
N TRP A 1101 12.67 -2.07 35.90
CA TRP A 1101 12.56 -2.24 37.34
C TRP A 1101 13.92 -2.56 37.98
N ASP A 1102 13.99 -2.49 39.30
CA ASP A 1102 15.20 -2.74 40.08
C ASP A 1102 15.50 -4.25 40.15
N GLU A 1103 16.77 -4.63 40.25
CA GLU A 1103 17.23 -6.04 40.30
C GLU A 1103 17.13 -6.67 41.71
#